data_AF-A0AAI9PKT3-F1
#
_entry.id   AF-A0AAI9PKT3-F1
#
_cell.length_a   1.000
_cell.length_b   1.000
_cell.length_c   1.000
_cell.angle_alpha   90.00
_cell.angle_beta   90.00
_cell.angle_gamma   90.00
#
_symmetry.space_group_name_H-M   'P 1'
#
loop_
_entity.id
_entity.type
_entity.pdbx_description
1 polymer ?
#
loop_
_entity_poly.entity_id
_entity_poly.type
_entity_poly.pdbx_seq_one_letter_code
_entity_poly.pdbx_strand_id
1 'polypeptide(L)'
;MMRNPPRLALVASAVAALLAAQARAVVIQDNLNGASSSYPWTAINGACLTAGDGSGTIPGCTASNFTYYSSKSSKLVGGVTGTLPDTAGSGALRLTNGDTGKGSNGNSQNGAVVSNFTFPMQEGLQVTFSTVTYGGNAFGNTGADGISFFLADGNQAASVGALGGSLGYSCSNVNAVYDGVVAGYIGIGIDEYGNFSNGSSGSSKNDNTSTGPGFKANRISIRGSGNTNWANLLATYNSYYKKVPTSKIPTAVQNTCAAGYVQDWSSGKDNGSVTSKPLAYNYNFIASSDLPNAIANQQATAKPTRGQAIPIVYSLKLTQNGLLSMSYSYNGGAATPIITNQDITKSNGPVPTQFRFGFAAGTGSGSNVHEITCFKAEPVGQSSSSAGTNVQQSARVEAGSQVYLAYYHPTNWWGELSAQNLLYDASSDTVSMSTTANWNASCVLTGGSCPSTGGTNTAQAPAARKILTWSGSAGIPFRWDGTYTPPAAVQTLMTAGDASATNKRLNYLRGDRTNEITTSGTGLYRARTGVLGDIMDSSPTWVGAPSSPYSGPWTDALYKTATAAEPNGSYDTFKQNNALRQNIVYVGANDGLLHGFRSGYYDAGGNFVGSDASKPNDGSEAIAYMPGAVLKTIHSSTSALDLASAQYVHNYFVDATPGTGDLYYQNAWHTWLVGGLGPGANATGPIGDKTTTGTGGAIYALDVTNPAGFADDAATASSLVIGEWDNTLKCTGNTSCGTNLGNTYGTPVIRRLHNGNWAVLFGNGLNSASGSAGLYVMLVNPADGSKSFLYLDTGYGPAKDPAGKNSKNGIAYVTPADLDGDHITDYVYAGDMFGNVWRFDLTSNAPANWSASAKPLLATGLPITSKVAVAAVPGSGTGANAIPRVMVSFGTGRRLEQTQSSEAVFESATQSLFGVWDWNMTAWNGVAPASAKYAALATAPQPLAIANLTAQSITNEGRASSNTAMLRTVSATAVCWQGSTVCSSGNTKYGWQLPLSTNPGEQVIYNPVIAYGMFIVNTTIPPSSAAAQALSCNTEVPTGFTMGVSMSTGGAASQSFFSTANSNTFPLLNGGIVSGIGLSGTGSPSIVTAQKRPYIVQQTVGGTGVVTQINPGANATGSRINWIKLR
;
A
#
# COMPACT_ATOMS: atom_id res chain seq x y z
N MET A 1 61.85 -1.90 43.51
CA MET A 1 61.78 -2.28 44.93
C MET A 1 60.32 -2.35 45.34
N MET A 2 59.90 -3.51 45.89
CA MET A 2 58.77 -3.73 46.82
C MET A 2 57.33 -3.46 46.28
N ARG A 3 56.35 -4.38 46.29
CA ARG A 3 56.12 -5.67 46.96
C ARG A 3 54.97 -6.45 46.25
N ASN A 4 55.08 -7.77 46.15
CA ASN A 4 53.97 -8.76 45.97
C ASN A 4 53.47 -9.24 47.37
N PRO A 5 52.47 -10.14 47.55
CA PRO A 5 51.14 -10.41 46.92
C PRO A 5 50.02 -10.54 48.03
N PRO A 6 48.78 -11.07 47.83
CA PRO A 6 48.51 -12.52 47.72
C PRO A 6 47.34 -12.95 46.81
N ARG A 7 47.29 -14.25 46.52
CA ARG A 7 46.22 -15.00 45.86
C ARG A 7 44.97 -15.11 46.75
N LEU A 8 43.78 -14.99 46.18
CA LEU A 8 42.59 -15.70 46.65
C LEU A 8 41.81 -16.24 45.44
N ALA A 9 41.68 -17.57 45.40
CA ALA A 9 40.86 -18.32 44.46
C ALA A 9 39.43 -18.47 45.01
N LEU A 10 38.51 -18.84 44.10
CA LEU A 10 37.08 -19.15 44.31
C LEU A 10 36.16 -17.97 44.64
N VAL A 11 35.54 -17.36 43.61
CA VAL A 11 34.07 -17.27 43.41
C VAL A 11 33.84 -16.94 41.94
N ALA A 12 33.80 -17.96 41.07
CA ALA A 12 33.47 -17.78 39.65
C ALA A 12 32.59 -18.94 39.17
N SER A 13 31.46 -19.16 39.85
CA SER A 13 30.45 -20.14 39.40
C SER A 13 29.01 -19.81 39.80
N ALA A 14 28.70 -18.58 40.25
CA ALA A 14 27.35 -18.24 40.72
C ALA A 14 26.76 -16.93 40.16
N VAL A 15 27.44 -16.24 39.22
CA VAL A 15 26.93 -14.97 38.64
C VAL A 15 26.60 -15.11 37.14
N ALA A 16 26.77 -16.29 36.54
CA ALA A 16 26.38 -16.58 35.16
C ALA A 16 24.93 -17.13 35.00
N ALA A 17 24.16 -17.22 36.09
CA ALA A 17 22.80 -17.77 36.10
C ALA A 17 21.67 -16.72 36.25
N LEU A 18 22.01 -15.43 36.14
CA LEU A 18 21.04 -14.32 36.03
C LEU A 18 21.20 -13.60 34.68
N LEU A 19 21.40 -14.39 33.62
CA LEU A 19 21.03 -13.96 32.28
C LEU A 19 19.56 -14.33 32.11
N ALA A 20 18.71 -13.31 32.04
CA ALA A 20 17.31 -13.45 31.69
C ALA A 20 17.20 -14.34 30.46
N ALA A 21 16.61 -15.53 30.64
CA ALA A 21 16.09 -16.30 29.52
C ALA A 21 15.03 -15.42 28.85
N GLN A 22 15.40 -14.73 27.77
CA GLN A 22 14.41 -14.22 26.84
C GLN A 22 13.66 -15.45 26.34
N ALA A 23 12.43 -15.63 26.83
CA ALA A 23 11.52 -16.63 26.29
C ALA A 23 11.40 -16.34 24.79
N ARG A 24 11.79 -17.30 23.94
CA ARG A 24 11.56 -17.17 22.50
C ARG A 24 10.06 -17.03 22.28
N ALA A 25 9.64 -16.00 21.55
CA ALA A 25 8.26 -15.83 21.11
C ALA A 25 7.76 -17.14 20.46
N VAL A 26 6.66 -17.69 20.98
CA VAL A 26 6.04 -18.91 20.44
C VAL A 26 5.33 -18.53 19.15
N VAL A 27 5.77 -19.08 18.02
CA VAL A 27 5.08 -18.93 16.72
C VAL A 27 4.62 -20.32 16.28
N ILE A 28 3.32 -20.46 16.04
CA ILE A 28 2.69 -21.67 15.52
C ILE A 28 2.29 -21.37 14.08
N GLN A 29 2.75 -22.18 13.13
CA GLN A 29 2.42 -22.03 11.72
C GLN A 29 2.26 -23.38 11.06
N ASP A 30 1.10 -23.62 10.48
CA ASP A 30 0.77 -24.83 9.75
C ASP A 30 0.12 -24.48 8.41
N ASN A 31 0.80 -24.82 7.31
CA ASN A 31 0.27 -24.60 5.97
C ASN A 31 -0.80 -25.65 5.61
N LEU A 32 -0.97 -26.73 6.41
CA LEU A 32 -2.01 -27.75 6.25
C LEU A 32 -2.06 -28.40 4.85
N ASN A 33 -0.97 -28.29 4.09
CA ASN A 33 -0.91 -28.68 2.68
C ASN A 33 -0.11 -29.95 2.42
N GLY A 34 0.52 -30.52 3.45
CA GLY A 34 1.37 -31.71 3.38
C GLY A 34 0.64 -33.03 3.62
N ALA A 35 1.42 -34.12 3.63
CA ALA A 35 0.95 -35.48 3.94
C ALA A 35 0.50 -35.65 5.42
N SER A 36 1.03 -34.82 6.30
CA SER A 36 0.61 -34.68 7.68
C SER A 36 0.66 -33.20 8.09
N SER A 37 -0.09 -32.82 9.12
CA SER A 37 0.02 -31.51 9.76
C SER A 37 1.31 -31.43 10.58
N SER A 38 1.86 -30.22 10.72
CA SER A 38 3.07 -29.97 11.51
C SER A 38 2.81 -29.99 13.02
N TYR A 39 1.54 -29.92 13.42
CA TYR A 39 1.13 -29.85 14.82
C TYR A 39 0.11 -30.94 15.16
N PRO A 40 0.03 -31.38 16.43
CA PRO A 40 -0.93 -32.40 16.83
C PRO A 40 -2.33 -31.78 16.96
N TRP A 41 -3.22 -32.12 16.03
CA TRP A 41 -4.64 -31.80 16.09
C TRP A 41 -5.49 -33.04 16.39
N THR A 42 -6.58 -32.85 17.11
CA THR A 42 -7.63 -33.86 17.26
C THR A 42 -8.67 -33.64 16.18
N ALA A 43 -8.73 -34.54 15.20
CA ALA A 43 -9.78 -34.54 14.19
C ALA A 43 -11.06 -35.18 14.73
N ILE A 44 -12.21 -34.57 14.44
CA ILE A 44 -13.53 -34.99 14.86
C ILE A 44 -14.42 -35.07 13.62
N ASN A 45 -15.23 -36.13 13.54
CA ASN A 45 -16.15 -36.41 12.43
C ASN A 45 -15.44 -36.44 11.07
N GLY A 46 -15.85 -35.63 10.08
CA GLY A 46 -15.39 -35.73 8.69
C GLY A 46 -14.15 -34.92 8.30
N ALA A 47 -13.41 -34.35 9.27
CA ALA A 47 -12.24 -33.52 8.97
C ALA A 47 -11.03 -34.34 8.52
N CYS A 48 -10.37 -33.92 7.44
CA CYS A 48 -9.23 -34.63 6.84
C CYS A 48 -8.25 -33.72 6.11
N LEU A 49 -7.02 -34.18 5.88
CA LEU A 49 -6.06 -33.50 5.00
C LEU A 49 -6.22 -34.01 3.57
N THR A 50 -6.38 -33.11 2.61
CA THR A 50 -6.59 -33.49 1.20
C THR A 50 -5.37 -34.11 0.55
N ALA A 51 -4.16 -33.76 1.03
CA ALA A 51 -2.90 -34.42 0.65
C ALA A 51 -2.46 -35.50 1.66
N GLY A 52 -3.31 -35.82 2.64
CA GLY A 52 -2.94 -36.72 3.74
C GLY A 52 -2.80 -38.17 3.32
N ASP A 53 -1.77 -38.83 3.82
CA ASP A 53 -1.49 -40.26 3.57
C ASP A 53 -1.85 -41.18 4.76
N GLY A 54 -2.34 -40.59 5.85
CA GLY A 54 -2.71 -41.30 7.09
C GLY A 54 -1.60 -41.41 8.13
N SER A 55 -0.43 -40.80 7.89
CA SER A 55 0.71 -40.81 8.83
C SER A 55 0.59 -39.83 10.01
N GLY A 56 -0.36 -38.89 9.96
CA GLY A 56 -0.55 -37.83 10.97
C GLY A 56 -1.78 -38.01 11.88
N THR A 57 -1.98 -37.07 12.81
CA THR A 57 -3.14 -37.08 13.74
C THR A 57 -4.44 -36.62 13.07
N ILE A 58 -4.34 -35.89 11.96
CA ILE A 58 -5.47 -35.62 11.06
C ILE A 58 -5.44 -36.70 9.97
N PRO A 59 -6.51 -37.48 9.77
CA PRO A 59 -6.56 -38.52 8.75
C PRO A 59 -6.52 -37.93 7.33
N GLY A 60 -6.02 -38.72 6.37
CA GLY A 60 -6.12 -38.37 4.94
C GLY A 60 -7.55 -38.47 4.42
N CYS A 61 -7.92 -37.63 3.44
CA CYS A 61 -9.22 -37.67 2.80
C CYS A 61 -9.35 -38.88 1.86
N THR A 62 -9.62 -40.07 2.42
CA THR A 62 -9.74 -41.33 1.67
C THR A 62 -11.02 -42.07 2.02
N ALA A 63 -11.46 -42.97 1.14
CA ALA A 63 -12.67 -43.75 1.36
C ALA A 63 -12.59 -44.73 2.54
N SER A 64 -11.38 -45.13 2.93
CA SER A 64 -11.13 -46.02 4.07
C SER A 64 -11.30 -45.34 5.42
N ASN A 65 -11.07 -44.02 5.49
CA ASN A 65 -11.05 -43.28 6.75
C ASN A 65 -12.44 -42.79 7.18
N PHE A 66 -13.41 -42.76 6.27
CA PHE A 66 -14.75 -42.27 6.57
C PHE A 66 -15.82 -43.17 5.96
N THR A 67 -16.71 -43.70 6.81
CA THR A 67 -17.88 -44.51 6.41
C THR A 67 -18.79 -43.79 5.41
N TYR A 68 -18.77 -42.45 5.45
CA TYR A 68 -19.46 -41.59 4.50
C TYR A 68 -18.96 -41.76 3.04
N TYR A 69 -17.72 -42.23 2.83
CA TYR A 69 -17.11 -42.46 1.52
C TYR A 69 -17.00 -43.93 1.12
N SER A 70 -17.18 -44.87 2.06
CA SER A 70 -16.92 -46.29 1.82
C SER A 70 -17.85 -46.94 0.78
N SER A 71 -18.98 -46.29 0.43
CA SER A 71 -19.93 -46.74 -0.59
C SER A 71 -19.68 -46.16 -1.99
N LYS A 72 -18.60 -45.39 -2.21
CA LYS A 72 -18.37 -44.63 -3.46
C LYS A 72 -17.16 -45.13 -4.23
N SER A 73 -17.29 -45.20 -5.55
CA SER A 73 -16.26 -45.72 -6.45
C SER A 73 -15.06 -44.77 -6.57
N SER A 74 -14.07 -44.93 -5.71
CA SER A 74 -12.64 -44.61 -5.90
C SER A 74 -12.17 -43.16 -6.16
N LYS A 75 -13.03 -42.13 -6.30
CA LYS A 75 -12.57 -40.73 -6.48
C LYS A 75 -13.42 -39.71 -5.72
N LEU A 76 -12.85 -39.04 -4.71
CA LEU A 76 -13.45 -37.87 -4.07
C LEU A 76 -13.19 -36.62 -4.94
N VAL A 77 -14.08 -35.62 -4.86
CA VAL A 77 -13.98 -34.38 -5.67
C VAL A 77 -13.39 -33.21 -4.88
N GLY A 78 -12.97 -32.17 -5.59
CA GLY A 78 -12.33 -31.00 -5.02
C GLY A 78 -10.81 -31.10 -5.00
N GLY A 79 -10.17 -30.27 -4.19
CA GLY A 79 -8.71 -30.13 -4.22
C GLY A 79 -8.27 -29.33 -5.44
N VAL A 80 -6.99 -29.42 -5.77
CA VAL A 80 -6.37 -28.62 -6.84
C VAL A 80 -6.77 -29.11 -8.22
N THR A 81 -6.84 -30.43 -8.44
CA THR A 81 -7.20 -31.03 -9.75
C THR A 81 -8.67 -31.39 -9.88
N GLY A 82 -9.46 -31.07 -8.85
CA GLY A 82 -10.88 -31.43 -8.74
C GLY A 82 -11.14 -32.89 -8.39
N THR A 83 -10.09 -33.65 -8.07
CA THR A 83 -10.14 -34.99 -7.49
C THR A 83 -9.07 -35.17 -6.43
N LEU A 84 -9.36 -35.89 -5.34
CA LEU A 84 -8.40 -36.21 -4.28
C LEU A 84 -7.77 -37.61 -4.45
N PRO A 85 -6.58 -37.87 -3.85
CA PRO A 85 -5.80 -36.96 -2.99
C PRO A 85 -5.06 -35.86 -3.76
N ASP A 86 -4.84 -34.73 -3.11
CA ASP A 86 -3.89 -33.70 -3.56
C ASP A 86 -2.45 -34.22 -3.40
N THR A 87 -1.51 -33.68 -4.16
CA THR A 87 -0.08 -33.91 -3.90
C THR A 87 0.35 -33.09 -2.68
N ALA A 88 1.26 -33.63 -1.85
CA ALA A 88 1.83 -32.89 -0.72
C ALA A 88 2.47 -31.57 -1.19
N GLY A 89 2.18 -30.48 -0.48
CA GLY A 89 2.47 -29.10 -0.88
C GLY A 89 1.31 -28.39 -1.57
N SER A 90 0.34 -29.14 -2.08
CA SER A 90 -0.87 -28.64 -2.74
C SER A 90 -2.16 -28.98 -1.98
N GLY A 91 -2.07 -29.60 -0.80
CA GLY A 91 -3.21 -29.97 0.03
C GLY A 91 -3.84 -28.79 0.78
N ALA A 92 -4.90 -29.09 1.53
CA ALA A 92 -5.49 -28.22 2.55
C ALA A 92 -6.13 -29.09 3.65
N LEU A 93 -6.48 -28.47 4.78
CA LEU A 93 -7.39 -29.08 5.74
C LEU A 93 -8.82 -28.93 5.25
N ARG A 94 -9.50 -30.05 5.06
CA ARG A 94 -10.90 -30.11 4.65
C ARG A 94 -11.79 -30.46 5.83
N LEU A 95 -12.84 -29.67 6.03
CA LEU A 95 -13.80 -29.86 7.12
C LEU A 95 -15.10 -30.55 6.62
N THR A 96 -15.50 -30.30 5.38
CA THR A 96 -16.63 -30.98 4.70
C THR A 96 -16.26 -31.28 3.25
N ASN A 97 -16.89 -32.28 2.65
CA ASN A 97 -16.32 -32.99 1.50
C ASN A 97 -17.11 -32.89 0.19
N GLY A 98 -18.16 -32.08 0.17
CA GLY A 98 -18.97 -31.65 -0.98
C GLY A 98 -19.45 -32.72 -1.95
N ASP A 99 -20.23 -32.35 -2.97
CA ASP A 99 -21.00 -33.28 -3.83
C ASP A 99 -20.53 -33.42 -5.29
N THR A 100 -20.57 -34.66 -5.80
CA THR A 100 -20.25 -34.99 -7.22
C THR A 100 -21.47 -34.92 -8.14
N GLY A 101 -22.67 -34.83 -7.56
CA GLY A 101 -23.98 -34.72 -8.22
C GLY A 101 -25.11 -34.89 -7.20
N LYS A 102 -26.25 -34.21 -7.35
CA LYS A 102 -27.33 -34.09 -6.34
C LYS A 102 -27.54 -35.34 -5.45
N GLY A 103 -27.14 -35.24 -4.18
CA GLY A 103 -27.38 -36.28 -3.16
C GLY A 103 -26.37 -37.43 -3.18
N SER A 104 -25.36 -37.38 -4.05
CA SER A 104 -24.34 -38.44 -4.15
C SER A 104 -23.33 -38.36 -3.00
N ASN A 105 -23.07 -37.15 -2.49
CA ASN A 105 -22.23 -36.92 -1.32
C ASN A 105 -22.90 -36.29 -0.10
N GLY A 106 -24.21 -36.52 0.07
CA GLY A 106 -24.86 -36.43 1.38
C GLY A 106 -24.98 -35.02 1.93
N ASN A 107 -26.17 -34.73 2.44
CA ASN A 107 -26.43 -33.49 3.16
C ASN A 107 -26.01 -33.64 4.62
N SER A 108 -25.95 -32.54 5.37
CA SER A 108 -25.69 -32.56 6.82
C SER A 108 -24.31 -33.09 7.20
N GLN A 109 -23.29 -32.81 6.38
CA GLN A 109 -21.91 -33.14 6.68
C GLN A 109 -21.38 -32.24 7.79
N ASN A 110 -20.39 -32.72 8.55
CA ASN A 110 -19.66 -31.90 9.50
C ASN A 110 -18.26 -32.47 9.76
N GLY A 111 -17.36 -31.60 10.17
CA GLY A 111 -16.00 -31.96 10.54
C GLY A 111 -15.37 -30.85 11.36
N ALA A 112 -14.50 -31.24 12.28
CA ALA A 112 -13.76 -30.27 13.09
C ALA A 112 -12.35 -30.77 13.38
N VAL A 113 -11.44 -29.83 13.63
CA VAL A 113 -10.15 -30.08 14.27
C VAL A 113 -10.00 -29.16 15.46
N VAL A 114 -9.45 -29.67 16.55
CA VAL A 114 -9.13 -28.87 17.74
C VAL A 114 -7.69 -29.13 18.14
N SER A 115 -6.94 -28.08 18.46
CA SER A 115 -5.52 -28.19 18.77
C SER A 115 -5.30 -29.01 20.04
N ASN A 116 -4.40 -30.00 19.98
CA ASN A 116 -3.93 -30.69 21.18
C ASN A 116 -2.82 -29.90 21.90
N PHE A 117 -2.33 -28.85 21.27
CA PHE A 117 -1.40 -27.86 21.82
C PHE A 117 -2.14 -26.57 22.23
N THR A 118 -1.46 -25.71 22.98
CA THR A 118 -1.97 -24.42 23.46
C THR A 118 -1.05 -23.28 23.05
N PHE A 119 -1.58 -22.05 23.05
CA PHE A 119 -0.82 -20.82 22.86
C PHE A 119 -0.94 -19.92 24.09
N PRO A 120 0.17 -19.39 24.62
CA PRO A 120 0.16 -18.65 25.88
C PRO A 120 -0.10 -17.15 25.65
N MET A 121 -0.82 -16.49 26.57
CA MET A 121 -1.37 -15.13 26.34
C MET A 121 -0.55 -13.98 26.94
N GLN A 122 0.70 -14.22 27.39
CA GLN A 122 1.47 -13.17 28.09
C GLN A 122 1.77 -11.95 27.20
N GLU A 123 1.97 -12.18 25.91
CA GLU A 123 2.27 -11.14 24.91
C GLU A 123 1.06 -10.85 24.00
N GLY A 124 -0.14 -11.31 24.40
CA GLY A 124 -1.31 -11.32 23.53
C GLY A 124 -1.20 -12.37 22.41
N LEU A 125 -2.26 -12.45 21.60
CA LEU A 125 -2.40 -13.40 20.51
C LEU A 125 -2.82 -12.70 19.22
N GLN A 126 -2.11 -12.99 18.15
CA GLN A 126 -2.50 -12.70 16.79
C GLN A 126 -2.68 -14.02 16.04
N VAL A 127 -3.83 -14.18 15.39
CA VAL A 127 -4.13 -15.35 14.55
C VAL A 127 -4.38 -14.89 13.12
N THR A 128 -3.81 -15.59 12.16
CA THR A 128 -4.11 -15.46 10.74
C THR A 128 -4.42 -16.82 10.14
N PHE A 129 -5.52 -16.92 9.41
CA PHE A 129 -5.89 -18.13 8.68
C PHE A 129 -6.63 -17.76 7.40
N SER A 130 -6.66 -18.69 6.45
CA SER A 130 -7.35 -18.50 5.18
C SER A 130 -8.34 -19.63 4.93
N THR A 131 -9.47 -19.28 4.33
CA THR A 131 -10.50 -20.24 3.95
C THR A 131 -10.83 -20.14 2.48
N VAL A 132 -11.32 -21.25 1.94
CA VAL A 132 -11.98 -21.33 0.65
C VAL A 132 -13.22 -22.20 0.79
N THR A 133 -14.35 -21.72 0.27
CA THR A 133 -15.58 -22.51 0.11
C THR A 133 -15.92 -22.63 -1.36
N TYR A 134 -16.21 -23.85 -1.83
CA TYR A 134 -16.53 -24.10 -3.24
C TYR A 134 -17.33 -25.39 -3.45
N GLY A 135 -17.69 -25.69 -4.70
CA GLY A 135 -18.58 -26.80 -5.04
C GLY A 135 -20.02 -26.58 -4.56
N GLY A 136 -20.76 -27.67 -4.36
CA GLY A 136 -22.15 -27.65 -3.90
C GLY A 136 -23.18 -27.85 -5.02
N ASN A 137 -24.41 -28.21 -4.62
CA ASN A 137 -25.53 -28.52 -5.52
C ASN A 137 -26.59 -27.42 -5.58
N ALA A 138 -26.25 -26.19 -5.15
CA ALA A 138 -27.10 -24.99 -5.18
C ALA A 138 -28.48 -25.12 -4.51
N PHE A 139 -28.70 -26.11 -3.62
CA PHE A 139 -30.02 -26.41 -3.07
C PHE A 139 -30.59 -25.28 -2.20
N GLY A 140 -31.56 -24.54 -2.76
CA GLY A 140 -32.68 -23.91 -2.03
C GLY A 140 -32.37 -22.74 -1.09
N ASN A 141 -31.16 -22.17 -1.09
CA ASN A 141 -30.80 -21.00 -0.27
C ASN A 141 -31.13 -21.13 1.24
N THR A 142 -31.20 -22.35 1.78
CA THR A 142 -31.62 -22.61 3.17
C THR A 142 -30.80 -23.73 3.80
N GLY A 143 -30.43 -23.56 5.07
CA GLY A 143 -29.64 -24.51 5.85
C GLY A 143 -28.43 -23.84 6.50
N ALA A 144 -27.80 -24.52 7.47
CA ALA A 144 -26.56 -24.05 8.08
C ALA A 144 -25.36 -24.59 7.31
N ASP A 145 -24.70 -23.71 6.55
CA ASP A 145 -23.53 -24.05 5.75
C ASP A 145 -22.45 -23.03 6.10
N GLY A 146 -21.24 -23.51 6.39
CA GLY A 146 -20.10 -22.64 6.66
C GLY A 146 -19.07 -23.16 7.65
N ILE A 147 -18.17 -22.27 8.05
CA ILE A 147 -16.99 -22.54 8.87
C ILE A 147 -17.09 -21.75 10.17
N SER A 148 -16.64 -22.34 11.27
CA SER A 148 -16.23 -21.58 12.44
C SER A 148 -14.75 -21.76 12.75
N PHE A 149 -14.14 -20.66 13.20
CA PHE A 149 -12.89 -20.67 13.95
C PHE A 149 -13.17 -20.26 15.39
N PHE A 150 -12.56 -20.90 16.37
CA PHE A 150 -12.77 -20.53 17.76
C PHE A 150 -11.53 -20.67 18.65
N LEU A 151 -11.55 -19.88 19.72
CA LEU A 151 -10.63 -19.94 20.84
C LEU A 151 -11.35 -20.51 22.07
N ALA A 152 -10.73 -21.46 22.75
CA ALA A 152 -11.23 -22.04 24.01
C ALA A 152 -10.11 -22.07 25.06
N ASP A 153 -10.45 -22.03 26.34
CA ASP A 153 -9.47 -22.11 27.44
C ASP A 153 -8.59 -23.36 27.28
N GLY A 154 -7.27 -23.14 27.15
CA GLY A 154 -6.31 -24.21 26.90
C GLY A 154 -6.15 -25.20 28.06
N ASN A 155 -6.64 -24.86 29.25
CA ASN A 155 -6.70 -25.77 30.39
C ASN A 155 -7.82 -26.83 30.28
N GLN A 156 -8.78 -26.62 29.38
CA GLN A 156 -9.85 -27.59 29.13
C GLN A 156 -9.44 -28.58 28.03
N ALA A 157 -10.10 -29.74 28.03
CA ALA A 157 -9.94 -30.72 26.97
C ALA A 157 -10.53 -30.19 25.64
N ALA A 158 -9.99 -30.70 24.53
CA ALA A 158 -10.53 -30.41 23.21
C ALA A 158 -12.02 -30.77 23.13
N SER A 159 -12.85 -29.83 22.71
CA SER A 159 -14.29 -30.01 22.53
C SER A 159 -14.78 -29.23 21.32
N VAL A 160 -15.89 -29.68 20.75
CA VAL A 160 -16.61 -29.00 19.67
C VAL A 160 -18.05 -28.75 20.12
N GLY A 161 -18.61 -27.64 19.70
CA GLY A 161 -20.00 -27.27 20.01
C GLY A 161 -21.00 -27.96 19.09
N ALA A 162 -22.22 -27.43 19.11
CA ALA A 162 -23.34 -28.00 18.39
C ALA A 162 -23.17 -27.89 16.87
N LEU A 163 -23.71 -28.87 16.16
CA LEU A 163 -23.71 -28.93 14.70
C LEU A 163 -24.79 -28.02 14.09
N GLY A 164 -24.76 -27.86 12.77
CA GLY A 164 -25.69 -27.00 12.03
C GLY A 164 -25.37 -25.51 12.24
N GLY A 165 -26.37 -24.70 12.56
CA GLY A 165 -26.29 -23.23 12.65
C GLY A 165 -25.38 -22.71 13.75
N SER A 166 -24.97 -23.58 14.66
CA SER A 166 -23.95 -23.30 15.68
C SER A 166 -22.52 -23.46 15.16
N LEU A 167 -22.35 -24.03 13.94
CA LEU A 167 -21.09 -24.27 13.23
C LEU A 167 -19.98 -24.89 14.09
N GLY A 168 -20.34 -25.69 15.10
CA GLY A 168 -19.38 -26.34 16.00
C GLY A 168 -18.78 -25.43 17.07
N TYR A 169 -19.32 -24.22 17.31
CA TYR A 169 -18.86 -23.35 18.41
C TYR A 169 -19.91 -23.21 19.53
N SER A 170 -21.09 -22.67 19.22
CA SER A 170 -22.12 -22.39 20.22
C SER A 170 -22.91 -23.63 20.61
N CYS A 171 -23.74 -23.53 21.65
CA CYS A 171 -24.81 -24.47 21.91
C CYS A 171 -25.92 -24.33 20.86
N SER A 172 -26.70 -25.39 20.67
CA SER A 172 -27.90 -25.36 19.83
C SER A 172 -29.16 -25.46 20.70
N ASN A 173 -30.26 -24.94 20.16
CA ASN A 173 -31.61 -25.04 20.66
C ASN A 173 -32.53 -25.85 19.71
N VAL A 174 -32.02 -26.41 18.61
CA VAL A 174 -32.81 -27.17 17.61
C VAL A 174 -32.16 -28.52 17.28
N ASN A 175 -30.85 -28.58 17.05
CA ASN A 175 -30.16 -29.80 16.63
C ASN A 175 -29.79 -30.72 17.81
N ALA A 176 -30.00 -32.03 17.65
CA ALA A 176 -29.94 -33.03 18.72
C ALA A 176 -28.62 -33.10 19.53
N VAL A 177 -27.53 -32.49 19.05
CA VAL A 177 -26.31 -32.25 19.83
C VAL A 177 -26.34 -30.79 20.27
N TYR A 178 -26.77 -30.54 21.51
CA TYR A 178 -27.05 -29.19 22.02
C TYR A 178 -25.87 -28.54 22.75
N ASP A 179 -24.86 -29.30 23.16
CA ASP A 179 -23.70 -28.78 23.90
C ASP A 179 -22.89 -27.80 23.04
N GLY A 180 -22.50 -26.67 23.63
CA GLY A 180 -21.50 -25.78 23.03
C GLY A 180 -20.07 -26.12 23.48
N VAL A 181 -19.08 -25.48 22.86
CA VAL A 181 -17.66 -25.64 23.20
C VAL A 181 -17.42 -25.40 24.70
N VAL A 182 -16.75 -26.34 25.36
CA VAL A 182 -16.40 -26.21 26.78
C VAL A 182 -15.43 -25.05 26.95
N ALA A 183 -15.81 -24.07 27.77
CA ALA A 183 -15.06 -22.83 28.01
C ALA A 183 -14.61 -22.12 26.71
N GLY A 184 -15.50 -22.05 25.72
CA GLY A 184 -15.29 -21.23 24.52
C GLY A 184 -15.18 -19.76 24.90
N TYR A 185 -14.25 -19.03 24.30
CA TYR A 185 -13.98 -17.63 24.60
C TYR A 185 -14.37 -16.69 23.45
N ILE A 186 -14.02 -17.05 22.21
CA ILE A 186 -14.43 -16.34 21.00
C ILE A 186 -14.70 -17.36 19.91
N GLY A 187 -15.79 -17.18 19.15
CA GLY A 187 -16.08 -17.92 17.94
C GLY A 187 -16.39 -17.00 16.78
N ILE A 188 -15.80 -17.29 15.62
CA ILE A 188 -15.98 -16.58 14.36
C ILE A 188 -16.72 -17.51 13.43
N GLY A 189 -17.97 -17.19 13.10
CA GLY A 189 -18.76 -17.91 12.10
C GLY A 189 -18.66 -17.22 10.75
N ILE A 190 -18.16 -17.94 9.76
CA ILE A 190 -18.13 -17.58 8.34
C ILE A 190 -19.28 -18.37 7.72
N ASP A 191 -20.43 -17.71 7.57
CA ASP A 191 -21.70 -18.40 7.34
C ASP A 191 -22.36 -17.94 6.04
N GLU A 192 -22.51 -18.89 5.12
CA GLU A 192 -23.09 -18.78 3.80
C GLU A 192 -24.56 -18.39 3.87
N TYR A 193 -25.27 -18.83 4.91
CA TYR A 193 -26.71 -18.60 5.05
C TYR A 193 -27.07 -17.74 6.26
N GLY A 194 -26.23 -17.67 7.30
CA GLY A 194 -26.35 -16.73 8.41
C GLY A 194 -27.05 -17.25 9.65
N ASN A 195 -27.08 -18.57 9.86
CA ASN A 195 -27.63 -19.17 11.07
C ASN A 195 -26.77 -18.89 12.31
N PHE A 196 -25.47 -18.68 12.13
CA PHE A 196 -24.54 -18.39 13.21
C PHE A 196 -24.84 -17.05 13.88
N SER A 197 -25.34 -16.03 13.18
CA SER A 197 -25.76 -14.75 13.80
C SER A 197 -27.20 -14.78 14.33
N ASN A 198 -27.92 -15.87 14.16
CA ASN A 198 -29.35 -15.92 14.41
C ASN A 198 -29.64 -16.11 15.91
N GLY A 199 -30.45 -15.24 16.52
CA GLY A 199 -30.83 -15.34 17.95
C GLY A 199 -32.18 -16.04 18.15
N SER A 200 -32.53 -16.46 19.37
CA SER A 200 -33.81 -17.16 19.66
C SER A 200 -35.06 -16.27 19.74
N SER A 201 -34.97 -14.95 19.51
CA SER A 201 -36.11 -14.03 19.58
C SER A 201 -36.90 -13.95 18.26
N GLY A 202 -38.19 -14.33 18.27
CA GLY A 202 -39.11 -14.21 17.12
C GLY A 202 -39.91 -15.49 16.84
N SER A 203 -40.70 -15.50 15.74
CA SER A 203 -41.54 -16.63 15.31
C SER A 203 -40.80 -17.70 14.49
N SER A 204 -39.56 -17.46 14.09
CA SER A 204 -38.68 -18.41 13.41
C SER A 204 -37.84 -19.16 14.45
N LYS A 205 -38.01 -20.49 14.56
CA LYS A 205 -37.22 -21.34 15.44
C LYS A 205 -35.81 -21.47 14.86
N ASN A 206 -34.85 -20.77 15.45
CA ASN A 206 -33.46 -20.65 15.00
C ASN A 206 -32.56 -21.64 15.73
N ASP A 207 -31.35 -21.92 15.23
CA ASP A 207 -30.44 -23.03 15.63
C ASP A 207 -29.19 -22.57 16.44
N ASN A 208 -29.38 -21.58 17.31
CA ASN A 208 -28.30 -20.95 18.08
C ASN A 208 -28.84 -20.35 19.40
N THR A 209 -28.04 -19.52 20.08
CA THR A 209 -28.32 -18.95 21.40
C THR A 209 -29.40 -17.86 21.39
N SER A 210 -29.69 -17.29 22.55
CA SER A 210 -30.71 -16.25 22.71
C SER A 210 -30.36 -14.87 22.16
N THR A 211 -29.19 -14.69 21.54
CA THR A 211 -28.70 -13.38 21.08
C THR A 211 -28.26 -13.40 19.61
N GLY A 212 -28.44 -12.26 18.94
CA GLY A 212 -27.95 -12.02 17.58
C GLY A 212 -28.94 -11.21 16.73
N PRO A 213 -28.47 -10.56 15.65
CA PRO A 213 -29.29 -9.69 14.81
C PRO A 213 -30.23 -10.45 13.87
N GLY A 214 -30.21 -11.79 13.88
CA GLY A 214 -31.03 -12.64 13.01
C GLY A 214 -30.24 -13.23 11.83
N PHE A 215 -30.99 -13.85 10.91
CA PHE A 215 -30.46 -14.54 9.73
C PHE A 215 -29.98 -13.56 8.65
N LYS A 216 -28.74 -13.71 8.20
CA LYS A 216 -28.20 -13.01 7.02
C LYS A 216 -27.09 -13.83 6.36
N ALA A 217 -27.34 -14.22 5.11
CA ALA A 217 -26.39 -14.94 4.26
C ALA A 217 -25.09 -14.14 4.00
N ASN A 218 -24.01 -14.89 3.73
CA ASN A 218 -22.66 -14.38 3.40
C ASN A 218 -22.13 -13.39 4.43
N ARG A 219 -22.13 -13.82 5.69
CA ARG A 219 -21.77 -12.96 6.82
C ARG A 219 -20.68 -13.60 7.66
N ILE A 220 -19.74 -12.77 8.08
CA ILE A 220 -18.80 -13.12 9.15
C ILE A 220 -19.37 -12.57 10.45
N SER A 221 -19.50 -13.42 11.46
CA SER A 221 -20.11 -13.11 12.75
C SER A 221 -19.21 -13.51 13.91
N ILE A 222 -19.16 -12.70 14.94
CA ILE A 222 -18.35 -12.92 16.14
C ILE A 222 -19.29 -13.19 17.31
N ARG A 223 -19.06 -14.29 18.03
CA ARG A 223 -19.69 -14.64 19.29
C ARG A 223 -18.66 -14.69 20.41
N GLY A 224 -19.06 -14.22 21.58
CA GLY A 224 -18.24 -14.19 22.78
C GLY A 224 -18.19 -15.53 23.50
N SER A 225 -17.83 -15.48 24.76
CA SER A 225 -17.59 -16.67 25.56
C SER A 225 -18.87 -17.46 25.82
N GLY A 226 -18.75 -18.77 25.92
CA GLY A 226 -19.84 -19.62 26.38
C GLY A 226 -19.35 -20.90 27.03
N ASN A 227 -20.21 -21.45 27.87
CA ASN A 227 -19.98 -22.75 28.50
C ASN A 227 -21.32 -23.47 28.72
N THR A 228 -22.26 -23.32 27.78
CA THR A 228 -23.57 -23.98 27.83
C THR A 228 -23.44 -25.41 27.32
N ASN A 229 -23.00 -26.30 28.21
CA ASN A 229 -22.94 -27.75 28.00
C ASN A 229 -23.31 -28.47 29.29
N TRP A 230 -23.69 -29.75 29.19
CA TRP A 230 -24.15 -30.51 30.34
C TRP A 230 -23.16 -30.54 31.51
N ALA A 231 -21.87 -30.78 31.23
CA ALA A 231 -20.84 -30.88 32.25
C ALA A 231 -20.75 -29.58 33.08
N ASN A 232 -20.74 -28.42 32.43
CA ASN A 232 -20.70 -27.14 33.12
C ASN A 232 -22.03 -26.78 33.80
N LEU A 233 -23.18 -27.07 33.19
CA LEU A 233 -24.47 -26.81 33.82
C LEU A 233 -24.61 -27.57 35.15
N LEU A 234 -24.19 -28.83 35.17
CA LEU A 234 -24.19 -29.65 36.37
C LEU A 234 -23.16 -29.15 37.40
N ALA A 235 -21.95 -28.79 36.98
CA ALA A 235 -20.90 -28.32 37.89
C ALA A 235 -21.22 -26.95 38.52
N THR A 236 -21.64 -25.99 37.71
CA THR A 236 -21.79 -24.58 38.12
C THR A 236 -23.18 -24.29 38.71
N TYR A 237 -24.22 -24.98 38.22
CA TYR A 237 -25.61 -24.76 38.64
C TYR A 237 -26.24 -26.03 39.23
N ASN A 238 -25.45 -26.82 39.95
CA ASN A 238 -25.83 -28.12 40.52
C ASN A 238 -27.20 -28.11 41.22
N SER A 239 -27.52 -27.08 42.00
CA SER A 239 -28.81 -26.97 42.71
C SER A 239 -30.02 -27.02 41.79
N TYR A 240 -29.86 -26.59 40.54
CA TYR A 240 -30.91 -26.55 39.52
C TYR A 240 -30.93 -27.80 38.64
N TYR A 241 -29.77 -28.39 38.32
CA TYR A 241 -29.67 -29.49 37.33
C TYR A 241 -29.44 -30.89 37.91
N LYS A 242 -29.13 -31.04 39.20
CA LYS A 242 -28.78 -32.34 39.81
C LYS A 242 -29.83 -33.44 39.62
N LYS A 243 -31.11 -33.08 39.51
CA LYS A 243 -32.23 -34.05 39.39
C LYS A 243 -32.75 -34.22 37.97
N VAL A 244 -32.03 -33.74 36.94
CA VAL A 244 -32.43 -33.94 35.54
C VAL A 244 -32.31 -35.43 35.19
N PRO A 245 -33.38 -36.07 34.69
CA PRO A 245 -33.30 -37.45 34.17
C PRO A 245 -32.31 -37.54 33.00
N THR A 246 -31.53 -38.64 32.90
CA THR A 246 -30.53 -38.80 31.83
C THR A 246 -31.09 -38.60 30.43
N SER A 247 -32.32 -39.06 30.17
CA SER A 247 -33.03 -38.88 28.88
C SER A 247 -33.43 -37.43 28.58
N LYS A 248 -33.43 -36.54 29.58
CA LYS A 248 -33.80 -35.13 29.49
C LYS A 248 -32.61 -34.18 29.53
N ILE A 249 -31.38 -34.70 29.72
CA ILE A 249 -30.16 -33.90 29.63
C ILE A 249 -30.10 -33.06 28.33
N PRO A 250 -30.34 -33.64 27.14
CA PRO A 250 -30.34 -32.86 25.89
C PRO A 250 -31.35 -31.71 25.92
N THR A 251 -32.59 -31.98 26.36
CA THR A 251 -33.65 -30.97 26.50
C THR A 251 -33.30 -29.88 27.51
N ALA A 252 -32.63 -30.23 28.61
CA ALA A 252 -32.19 -29.28 29.62
C ALA A 252 -31.15 -28.31 29.03
N VAL A 253 -30.16 -28.81 28.29
CA VAL A 253 -29.16 -27.98 27.59
C VAL A 253 -29.84 -27.12 26.52
N GLN A 254 -30.69 -27.71 25.68
CA GLN A 254 -31.46 -27.03 24.63
C GLN A 254 -32.25 -25.83 25.18
N ASN A 255 -33.07 -26.05 26.20
CA ASN A 255 -33.92 -25.02 26.79
C ASN A 255 -33.08 -23.93 27.47
N THR A 256 -31.95 -24.30 28.07
CA THR A 256 -31.03 -23.33 28.69
C THR A 256 -30.38 -22.47 27.61
N CYS A 257 -29.89 -23.07 26.53
CA CYS A 257 -29.29 -22.38 25.39
C CYS A 257 -30.29 -21.39 24.75
N ALA A 258 -31.52 -21.85 24.52
CA ALA A 258 -32.61 -21.07 23.94
C ALA A 258 -33.00 -19.87 24.80
N ALA A 259 -33.03 -20.04 26.12
CA ALA A 259 -33.42 -18.98 27.04
C ALA A 259 -32.27 -17.99 27.31
N GLY A 260 -31.04 -18.47 27.43
CA GLY A 260 -29.92 -17.71 28.00
C GLY A 260 -30.01 -17.53 29.52
N TYR A 261 -30.93 -18.26 30.16
CA TYR A 261 -31.14 -18.29 31.61
C TYR A 261 -31.07 -19.73 32.11
N VAL A 262 -30.65 -19.89 33.36
CA VAL A 262 -30.63 -21.18 34.05
C VAL A 262 -32.05 -21.77 34.10
N GLN A 263 -32.16 -23.07 33.85
CA GLN A 263 -33.40 -23.85 33.97
C GLN A 263 -33.47 -24.53 35.33
N ASP A 264 -34.60 -24.45 36.02
CA ASP A 264 -34.85 -25.14 37.28
C ASP A 264 -35.43 -26.54 37.05
N TRP A 265 -34.62 -27.55 37.29
CA TRP A 265 -34.99 -28.97 37.30
C TRP A 265 -34.92 -29.58 38.71
N SER A 266 -34.80 -28.75 39.76
CA SER A 266 -34.59 -29.18 41.15
C SER A 266 -35.75 -30.01 41.72
N SER A 267 -36.93 -29.94 41.09
CA SER A 267 -38.12 -30.72 41.44
C SER A 267 -38.07 -32.17 40.94
N GLY A 268 -37.20 -32.48 39.97
CA GLY A 268 -37.15 -33.79 39.31
C GLY A 268 -38.35 -34.08 38.39
N LYS A 269 -39.21 -33.08 38.10
CA LYS A 269 -40.33 -33.22 37.15
C LYS A 269 -39.85 -33.16 35.70
N ASP A 270 -40.65 -33.70 34.78
CA ASP A 270 -40.29 -33.94 33.37
C ASP A 270 -40.04 -32.70 32.50
N ASN A 271 -40.38 -31.49 32.98
CA ASN A 271 -40.14 -30.22 32.31
C ASN A 271 -39.59 -29.20 33.32
N GLY A 272 -38.33 -28.77 33.15
CA GLY A 272 -37.77 -27.64 33.91
C GLY A 272 -38.43 -26.31 33.55
N SER A 273 -38.23 -25.29 34.39
CA SER A 273 -38.74 -23.93 34.17
C SER A 273 -37.61 -22.89 34.05
N VAL A 274 -37.79 -21.88 33.19
CA VAL A 274 -36.82 -20.78 33.03
C VAL A 274 -36.78 -19.97 34.34
N THR A 275 -35.59 -19.77 34.90
CA THR A 275 -35.40 -18.90 36.08
C THR A 275 -35.07 -17.46 35.67
N SER A 276 -35.05 -16.53 36.63
CA SER A 276 -34.53 -15.17 36.42
C SER A 276 -33.01 -15.07 36.46
N LYS A 277 -32.28 -16.18 36.68
CA LYS A 277 -30.82 -16.19 36.79
C LYS A 277 -30.19 -16.31 35.39
N PRO A 278 -29.56 -15.24 34.85
CA PRO A 278 -28.93 -15.32 33.53
C PRO A 278 -27.74 -16.26 33.55
N LEU A 279 -27.47 -16.89 32.41
CA LEU A 279 -26.18 -17.55 32.21
C LEU A 279 -25.07 -16.51 32.16
N ALA A 280 -23.99 -16.76 32.91
CA ALA A 280 -22.80 -15.91 32.86
C ALA A 280 -22.21 -15.84 31.45
N TYR A 281 -22.15 -16.98 30.73
CA TYR A 281 -21.54 -17.10 29.41
C TYR A 281 -22.40 -17.97 28.49
N ASN A 282 -23.07 -17.35 27.51
CA ASN A 282 -23.97 -18.01 26.56
C ASN A 282 -23.68 -17.64 25.09
N TYR A 283 -22.40 -17.56 24.72
CA TYR A 283 -21.96 -17.30 23.33
C TYR A 283 -22.62 -16.06 22.70
N ASN A 284 -22.67 -14.98 23.48
CA ASN A 284 -23.38 -13.77 23.10
C ASN A 284 -22.85 -13.20 21.79
N PHE A 285 -23.72 -12.75 20.90
CA PHE A 285 -23.32 -12.06 19.69
C PHE A 285 -22.55 -10.77 20.03
N ILE A 286 -21.43 -10.53 19.33
CA ILE A 286 -20.57 -9.35 19.52
C ILE A 286 -20.67 -8.41 18.32
N ALA A 287 -20.31 -8.89 17.13
CA ALA A 287 -20.22 -8.07 15.92
C ALA A 287 -20.38 -8.93 14.66
N SER A 288 -20.66 -8.29 13.52
CA SER A 288 -20.67 -8.96 12.21
C SER A 288 -20.29 -8.02 11.09
N SER A 289 -19.86 -8.59 9.97
CA SER A 289 -19.67 -7.88 8.71
C SER A 289 -20.25 -8.71 7.55
N ASP A 290 -20.97 -8.03 6.66
CA ASP A 290 -21.52 -8.64 5.45
C ASP A 290 -20.44 -8.65 4.37
N LEU A 291 -20.29 -9.78 3.67
CA LEU A 291 -19.32 -9.91 2.60
C LEU A 291 -19.84 -9.27 1.31
N PRO A 292 -18.95 -8.73 0.46
CA PRO A 292 -19.34 -8.05 -0.77
C PRO A 292 -19.99 -8.98 -1.80
N ASN A 293 -19.70 -10.28 -1.74
CA ASN A 293 -20.20 -11.32 -2.64
C ASN A 293 -20.35 -12.66 -1.89
N ALA A 294 -20.83 -13.69 -2.58
CA ALA A 294 -20.99 -15.02 -2.01
C ALA A 294 -19.66 -15.60 -1.49
N ILE A 295 -19.70 -16.32 -0.36
CA ILE A 295 -18.55 -17.06 0.18
C ILE A 295 -18.22 -18.24 -0.76
N ALA A 296 -19.25 -19.01 -1.14
CA ALA A 296 -19.13 -20.13 -2.04
C ALA A 296 -19.45 -19.73 -3.49
N ASN A 297 -18.58 -20.08 -4.42
CA ASN A 297 -18.77 -19.81 -5.86
C ASN A 297 -19.71 -20.80 -6.57
N GLN A 298 -20.33 -21.75 -5.85
CA GLN A 298 -21.30 -22.76 -6.34
C GLN A 298 -20.93 -23.37 -7.70
N GLN A 299 -19.73 -23.95 -7.81
CA GLN A 299 -19.29 -24.72 -8.97
C GLN A 299 -20.20 -25.96 -9.16
N ALA A 300 -21.36 -25.80 -9.80
CA ALA A 300 -22.33 -26.85 -10.09
C ALA A 300 -21.80 -27.84 -11.15
N THR A 301 -20.68 -28.51 -10.86
CA THR A 301 -19.94 -29.39 -11.77
C THR A 301 -19.58 -30.69 -11.06
N ALA A 302 -19.36 -31.77 -11.81
CA ALA A 302 -18.91 -33.04 -11.24
C ALA A 302 -17.45 -33.02 -10.73
N LYS A 303 -16.70 -31.93 -10.97
CA LYS A 303 -15.28 -31.76 -10.57
C LYS A 303 -15.00 -30.31 -10.12
N PRO A 304 -15.57 -29.86 -8.99
CA PRO A 304 -15.24 -28.56 -8.41
C PRO A 304 -13.74 -28.47 -8.10
N THR A 305 -13.13 -27.30 -8.20
CA THR A 305 -11.68 -27.11 -7.99
C THR A 305 -11.41 -25.94 -7.04
N ARG A 306 -10.43 -26.10 -6.16
CA ARG A 306 -9.98 -25.05 -5.23
C ARG A 306 -9.50 -23.81 -5.98
N GLY A 307 -8.85 -23.98 -7.13
CA GLY A 307 -8.26 -22.88 -7.90
C GLY A 307 -9.24 -21.85 -8.47
N GLN A 308 -10.55 -22.11 -8.47
CA GLN A 308 -11.55 -21.08 -8.82
C GLN A 308 -12.36 -20.61 -7.60
N ALA A 309 -12.08 -21.15 -6.41
CA ALA A 309 -12.68 -20.70 -5.16
C ALA A 309 -12.20 -19.29 -4.82
N ILE A 310 -12.97 -18.60 -3.98
CA ILE A 310 -12.63 -17.25 -3.55
C ILE A 310 -11.91 -17.36 -2.20
N PRO A 311 -10.61 -17.01 -2.11
CA PRO A 311 -9.89 -17.04 -0.86
C PRO A 311 -10.32 -15.87 0.03
N ILE A 312 -10.53 -16.15 1.32
CA ILE A 312 -10.75 -15.13 2.34
C ILE A 312 -9.69 -15.31 3.42
N VAL A 313 -8.94 -14.25 3.70
CA VAL A 313 -7.91 -14.22 4.75
C VAL A 313 -8.47 -13.50 5.96
N TYR A 314 -8.26 -14.05 7.15
CA TYR A 314 -8.78 -13.53 8.41
C TYR A 314 -7.64 -13.15 9.34
N SER A 315 -7.78 -12.01 10.03
CA SER A 315 -6.79 -11.55 11.01
C SER A 315 -7.49 -11.18 12.32
N LEU A 316 -7.18 -11.93 13.38
CA LEU A 316 -7.68 -11.75 14.74
C LEU A 316 -6.54 -11.27 15.63
N LYS A 317 -6.77 -10.22 16.40
CA LYS A 317 -5.85 -9.76 17.45
C LYS A 317 -6.60 -9.67 18.78
N LEU A 318 -6.07 -10.36 19.79
CA LEU A 318 -6.53 -10.30 21.17
C LEU A 318 -5.36 -9.91 22.08
N THR A 319 -5.44 -8.75 22.69
CA THR A 319 -4.42 -8.32 23.67
C THR A 319 -4.59 -9.07 24.99
N GLN A 320 -3.56 -9.08 25.82
CA GLN A 320 -3.59 -9.62 27.18
C GLN A 320 -4.64 -8.94 28.08
N ASN A 321 -5.03 -7.70 27.76
CA ASN A 321 -6.07 -6.96 28.47
C ASN A 321 -7.47 -7.18 27.88
N GLY A 322 -7.61 -8.07 26.89
CA GLY A 322 -8.90 -8.44 26.30
C GLY A 322 -9.47 -7.43 25.31
N LEU A 323 -8.63 -6.58 24.72
CA LEU A 323 -9.00 -5.77 23.55
C LEU A 323 -8.96 -6.64 22.29
N LEU A 324 -10.09 -6.71 21.60
CA LEU A 324 -10.32 -7.50 20.39
C LEU A 324 -10.33 -6.62 19.15
N SER A 325 -9.56 -7.03 18.14
CA SER A 325 -9.69 -6.56 16.76
C SER A 325 -9.84 -7.76 15.81
N MET A 326 -10.68 -7.62 14.79
CA MET A 326 -10.86 -8.62 13.75
C MET A 326 -11.06 -7.93 12.40
N SER A 327 -10.36 -8.41 11.37
CA SER A 327 -10.56 -8.01 9.98
C SER A 327 -10.51 -9.21 9.03
N TYR A 328 -10.97 -9.01 7.80
CA TYR A 328 -10.83 -9.98 6.73
C TYR A 328 -10.40 -9.31 5.42
N SER A 329 -9.69 -10.03 4.56
CA SER A 329 -9.41 -9.66 3.17
C SER A 329 -10.14 -10.62 2.24
N TYR A 330 -11.00 -10.09 1.37
CA TYR A 330 -11.78 -10.88 0.42
C TYR A 330 -11.07 -10.91 -0.93
N ASN A 331 -10.70 -12.10 -1.41
CA ASN A 331 -10.05 -12.31 -2.70
C ASN A 331 -8.77 -11.46 -2.90
N GLY A 332 -7.96 -11.32 -1.84
CA GLY A 332 -6.77 -10.48 -1.84
C GLY A 332 -7.03 -8.98 -1.86
N GLY A 333 -8.29 -8.55 -1.71
CA GLY A 333 -8.65 -7.13 -1.58
C GLY A 333 -8.23 -6.51 -0.25
N ALA A 334 -8.47 -5.21 -0.11
CA ALA A 334 -8.15 -4.46 1.10
C ALA A 334 -8.84 -5.04 2.36
N ALA A 335 -8.13 -5.02 3.49
CA ALA A 335 -8.62 -5.55 4.75
C ALA A 335 -9.83 -4.74 5.29
N THR A 336 -10.94 -5.43 5.49
CA THR A 336 -12.19 -4.91 6.03
C THR A 336 -12.25 -5.15 7.54
N PRO A 337 -12.32 -4.11 8.39
CA PRO A 337 -12.52 -4.29 9.82
C PRO A 337 -13.94 -4.75 10.15
N ILE A 338 -14.06 -5.68 11.10
CA ILE A 338 -15.33 -6.11 11.69
C ILE A 338 -15.50 -5.46 13.08
N ILE A 339 -14.44 -5.53 13.88
CA ILE A 339 -14.36 -4.92 15.21
C ILE A 339 -12.94 -4.44 15.41
N THR A 340 -12.76 -3.28 16.06
CA THR A 340 -11.44 -2.67 16.27
C THR A 340 -11.31 -2.26 17.72
N ASN A 341 -10.30 -2.82 18.39
CA ASN A 341 -9.85 -2.45 19.73
C ASN A 341 -10.97 -2.38 20.79
N GLN A 342 -11.92 -3.31 20.74
CA GLN A 342 -13.03 -3.34 21.71
C GLN A 342 -12.74 -4.25 22.89
N ASP A 343 -13.03 -3.77 24.09
CA ASP A 343 -12.93 -4.54 25.33
C ASP A 343 -14.09 -5.53 25.40
N ILE A 344 -13.75 -6.81 25.31
CA ILE A 344 -14.73 -7.90 25.39
C ILE A 344 -14.75 -8.56 26.77
N THR A 345 -13.90 -8.17 27.71
CA THR A 345 -13.78 -8.85 29.02
C THR A 345 -15.03 -8.68 29.87
N LYS A 346 -15.75 -7.57 29.70
CA LYS A 346 -17.02 -7.32 30.40
C LYS A 346 -18.08 -8.36 30.05
N SER A 347 -18.14 -8.79 28.79
CA SER A 347 -19.08 -9.82 28.32
C SER A 347 -18.50 -11.23 28.41
N ASN A 348 -17.18 -11.38 28.32
CA ASN A 348 -16.53 -12.67 28.16
C ASN A 348 -15.81 -13.18 29.42
N GLY A 349 -15.73 -12.36 30.47
CA GLY A 349 -14.87 -12.64 31.62
C GLY A 349 -13.40 -12.36 31.34
N PRO A 350 -12.51 -12.72 32.28
CA PRO A 350 -11.07 -12.54 32.11
C PRO A 350 -10.53 -13.38 30.95
N VAL A 351 -9.50 -12.87 30.26
CA VAL A 351 -8.80 -13.59 29.21
C VAL A 351 -8.11 -14.84 29.79
N PRO A 352 -8.37 -16.05 29.28
CA PRO A 352 -7.62 -17.25 29.65
C PRO A 352 -6.11 -17.09 29.47
N THR A 353 -5.32 -17.72 30.36
CA THR A 353 -3.85 -17.63 30.31
C THR A 353 -3.23 -18.32 29.10
N GLN A 354 -3.98 -19.24 28.50
CA GLN A 354 -3.62 -19.94 27.28
C GLN A 354 -4.87 -20.36 26.50
N PHE A 355 -4.77 -20.44 25.18
CA PHE A 355 -5.86 -20.86 24.31
C PHE A 355 -5.55 -22.14 23.54
N ARG A 356 -6.60 -22.91 23.27
CA ARG A 356 -6.68 -23.85 22.15
C ARG A 356 -7.37 -23.21 20.96
N PHE A 357 -7.07 -23.73 19.78
CA PHE A 357 -7.64 -23.33 18.51
C PHE A 357 -8.56 -24.43 18.00
N GLY A 358 -9.72 -24.06 17.46
CA GLY A 358 -10.63 -24.98 16.80
C GLY A 358 -11.08 -24.47 15.46
N PHE A 359 -11.18 -25.38 14.49
CA PHE A 359 -11.89 -25.15 13.24
C PHE A 359 -13.01 -26.19 13.15
N ALA A 360 -14.21 -25.75 12.81
CA ALA A 360 -15.33 -26.64 12.57
C ALA A 360 -16.09 -26.17 11.33
N ALA A 361 -16.77 -27.08 10.66
CA ALA A 361 -17.71 -26.74 9.61
C ALA A 361 -18.90 -27.69 9.65
N GLY A 362 -20.02 -27.22 9.12
CA GLY A 362 -21.22 -28.00 8.94
C GLY A 362 -21.88 -27.63 7.63
N THR A 363 -22.52 -28.59 6.97
CA THR A 363 -23.42 -28.34 5.85
C THR A 363 -24.86 -28.58 6.27
N GLY A 364 -25.79 -27.89 5.62
CA GLY A 364 -27.23 -28.05 5.84
C GLY A 364 -27.82 -29.03 4.85
N SER A 365 -28.87 -28.61 4.14
CA SER A 365 -29.40 -29.33 2.97
C SER A 365 -28.50 -29.23 1.73
N GLY A 366 -27.42 -28.45 1.82
CA GLY A 366 -26.34 -28.31 0.84
C GLY A 366 -25.12 -29.18 1.15
N SER A 367 -24.11 -29.07 0.29
CA SER A 367 -22.91 -29.91 0.28
C SER A 367 -21.70 -29.12 -0.24
N ASN A 368 -21.44 -27.97 0.37
CA ASN A 368 -20.26 -27.19 0.04
C ASN A 368 -18.98 -27.83 0.61
N VAL A 369 -17.87 -27.64 -0.09
CA VAL A 369 -16.53 -28.00 0.38
C VAL A 369 -15.99 -26.83 1.18
N HIS A 370 -15.65 -27.05 2.45
CA HIS A 370 -15.01 -26.06 3.32
C HIS A 370 -13.57 -26.47 3.59
N GLU A 371 -12.63 -25.61 3.22
CA GLU A 371 -11.21 -25.87 3.45
C GLU A 371 -10.53 -24.70 4.18
N ILE A 372 -9.66 -25.05 5.12
CA ILE A 372 -8.68 -24.17 5.73
C ILE A 372 -7.36 -24.40 5.00
N THR A 373 -6.88 -23.37 4.34
CA THR A 373 -5.71 -23.47 3.46
C THR A 373 -4.43 -23.06 4.17
N CYS A 374 -4.52 -22.38 5.33
CA CYS A 374 -3.37 -22.04 6.16
C CYS A 374 -3.83 -21.63 7.58
N PHE A 375 -2.99 -21.82 8.61
CA PHE A 375 -3.20 -21.33 9.98
C PHE A 375 -1.89 -20.88 10.65
N LYS A 376 -1.88 -19.68 11.23
CA LYS A 376 -0.76 -19.11 12.01
C LYS A 376 -1.26 -18.44 13.29
N ALA A 377 -0.53 -18.65 14.38
CA ALA A 377 -0.70 -17.94 15.65
C ALA A 377 0.67 -17.45 16.17
N GLU A 378 0.73 -16.19 16.56
CA GLU A 378 1.95 -15.53 17.04
C GLU A 378 1.61 -14.46 18.10
N PRO A 379 2.59 -13.96 18.87
CA PRO A 379 2.38 -12.81 19.74
C PRO A 379 1.97 -11.59 18.91
N VAL A 380 1.36 -10.58 19.52
CA VAL A 380 0.91 -9.41 18.76
C VAL A 380 2.09 -8.65 18.14
N GLY A 381 2.30 -8.81 16.84
CA GLY A 381 3.35 -8.15 16.07
C GLY A 381 2.88 -6.83 15.45
N GLN A 382 3.81 -5.93 15.13
CA GLN A 382 3.53 -4.78 14.26
C GLN A 382 3.89 -5.15 12.83
N SER A 383 2.92 -5.13 11.92
CA SER A 383 3.17 -5.19 10.48
C SER A 383 3.02 -3.77 9.92
N SER A 384 4.10 -3.22 9.38
CA SER A 384 4.15 -1.97 8.62
C SER A 384 4.54 -2.27 7.18
N SER A 385 3.95 -1.51 6.25
CA SER A 385 4.36 -1.46 4.85
C SER A 385 4.74 -0.02 4.49
N SER A 386 5.28 0.20 3.29
CA SER A 386 5.98 1.43 2.92
C SER A 386 5.62 1.95 1.52
N ALA A 387 5.58 3.28 1.40
CA ALA A 387 5.26 4.02 0.18
C ALA A 387 6.48 4.55 -0.58
N GLY A 388 7.57 4.86 0.13
CA GLY A 388 8.77 5.44 -0.47
C GLY A 388 9.50 6.44 0.42
N THR A 389 10.69 6.85 -0.03
CA THR A 389 11.58 7.76 0.68
C THR A 389 11.77 9.08 0.01
N ASN A 390 12.05 10.10 0.81
CA ASN A 390 12.76 11.28 0.33
C ASN A 390 13.94 11.60 1.26
N VAL A 391 15.04 12.08 0.70
CA VAL A 391 16.19 12.60 1.43
C VAL A 391 16.25 14.09 1.15
N GLN A 392 16.61 14.90 2.16
CA GLN A 392 16.96 16.29 1.90
C GLN A 392 17.91 16.39 0.69
N GLN A 393 17.65 17.31 -0.24
CA GLN A 393 18.44 17.48 -1.46
C GLN A 393 19.84 18.09 -1.21
N SER A 394 20.54 17.66 -0.16
CA SER A 394 21.97 17.86 -0.03
C SER A 394 22.69 16.79 -0.85
N ALA A 395 23.54 17.21 -1.79
CA ALA A 395 24.39 16.28 -2.54
C ALA A 395 25.42 15.57 -1.65
N ARG A 396 25.58 16.01 -0.39
CA ARG A 396 26.55 15.50 0.59
C ARG A 396 25.87 15.10 1.90
N VAL A 397 26.34 14.00 2.49
CA VAL A 397 25.98 13.65 3.87
C VAL A 397 26.75 14.58 4.80
N GLU A 398 26.02 15.47 5.45
CA GLU A 398 26.51 16.47 6.40
C GLU A 398 25.70 16.39 7.70
N ALA A 399 26.17 17.04 8.76
CA ALA A 399 25.45 17.11 10.03
C ALA A 399 24.02 17.67 9.80
N GLY A 400 23.00 16.93 10.22
CA GLY A 400 21.59 17.28 9.98
C GLY A 400 20.96 16.75 8.70
N SER A 401 21.70 15.96 7.89
CA SER A 401 21.13 15.26 6.74
C SER A 401 20.10 14.23 7.21
N GLN A 402 18.85 14.40 6.76
CA GLN A 402 17.71 13.57 7.18
C GLN A 402 17.09 12.82 6.00
N VAL A 403 16.62 11.61 6.28
CA VAL A 403 15.76 10.79 5.43
C VAL A 403 14.36 10.79 6.01
N TYR A 404 13.37 10.95 5.14
CA TYR A 404 11.96 10.91 5.46
C TYR A 404 11.37 9.63 4.88
N LEU A 405 10.83 8.80 5.75
CA LEU A 405 10.26 7.48 5.44
C LEU A 405 8.76 7.53 5.65
N ALA A 406 7.98 7.13 4.64
CA ALA A 406 6.52 7.09 4.69
C ALA A 406 6.00 5.65 4.78
N TYR A 407 4.94 5.45 5.56
CA TYR A 407 4.41 4.12 5.89
C TYR A 407 2.89 4.07 5.81
N TYR A 408 2.39 2.87 5.58
CA TYR A 408 0.98 2.50 5.74
C TYR A 408 0.84 1.16 6.46
N HIS A 409 -0.30 0.99 7.13
CA HIS A 409 -0.65 -0.25 7.82
C HIS A 409 -1.89 -0.90 7.20
N PRO A 410 -1.73 -1.96 6.39
CA PRO A 410 -2.81 -2.52 5.56
C PRO A 410 -3.93 -3.22 6.35
N THR A 411 -3.81 -3.34 7.68
CA THR A 411 -4.83 -3.96 8.53
C THR A 411 -5.88 -2.96 9.05
N ASN A 412 -5.55 -1.68 9.11
CA ASN A 412 -6.33 -0.64 9.81
C ASN A 412 -6.13 0.78 9.26
N TRP A 413 -5.36 0.94 8.18
CA TRP A 413 -5.33 2.15 7.33
C TRP A 413 -5.04 3.44 8.09
N TRP A 414 -3.87 3.43 8.73
CA TRP A 414 -3.22 4.62 9.30
C TRP A 414 -1.79 4.67 8.75
N GLY A 415 -1.16 5.84 8.86
CA GLY A 415 0.17 6.07 8.32
C GLY A 415 1.14 6.65 9.32
N GLU A 416 2.40 6.63 8.90
CA GLU A 416 3.52 7.23 9.61
C GLU A 416 4.40 8.00 8.63
N LEU A 417 4.98 9.09 9.11
CA LEU A 417 6.08 9.78 8.46
C LEU A 417 7.16 10.00 9.51
N SER A 418 8.33 9.38 9.32
CA SER A 418 9.45 9.51 10.26
C SER A 418 10.63 10.21 9.62
N ALA A 419 11.33 11.05 10.38
CA ALA A 419 12.64 11.57 10.00
C ALA A 419 13.76 10.82 10.73
N GLN A 420 14.77 10.36 10.00
CA GLN A 420 15.97 9.71 10.54
C GLN A 420 17.23 10.37 10.01
N ASN A 421 18.26 10.52 10.84
CA ASN A 421 19.54 11.06 10.38
C ASN A 421 20.29 10.05 9.51
N LEU A 422 20.94 10.55 8.46
CA LEU A 422 22.07 9.87 7.82
C LEU A 422 23.32 10.11 8.65
N LEU A 423 23.95 9.02 9.05
CA LEU A 423 25.15 9.03 9.88
C LEU A 423 26.36 8.71 9.00
N TYR A 424 27.44 9.44 9.19
CA TYR A 424 28.74 9.15 8.59
C TYR A 424 29.69 8.70 9.68
N ASP A 425 30.23 7.49 9.56
CA ASP A 425 31.27 6.97 10.44
C ASP A 425 32.65 7.19 9.79
N ALA A 426 33.40 8.12 10.35
CA ALA A 426 34.74 8.48 9.88
C ALA A 426 35.77 7.34 10.05
N SER A 427 35.53 6.38 10.94
CA SER A 427 36.46 5.27 11.20
C SER A 427 36.35 4.17 10.14
N SER A 428 35.13 3.88 9.70
CA SER A 428 34.85 2.89 8.66
C SER A 428 34.66 3.50 7.27
N ASP A 429 34.57 4.84 7.18
CA ASP A 429 34.25 5.61 5.96
C ASP A 429 32.95 5.12 5.30
N THR A 430 31.92 4.91 6.13
CA THR A 430 30.62 4.38 5.72
C THR A 430 29.47 5.31 6.09
N VAL A 431 28.38 5.23 5.31
CA VAL A 431 27.12 5.90 5.61
C VAL A 431 26.10 4.86 6.09
N SER A 432 25.40 5.20 7.16
CA SER A 432 24.30 4.42 7.72
C SER A 432 23.11 5.32 8.02
N MET A 433 21.98 4.72 8.38
CA MET A 433 20.78 5.43 8.81
C MET A 433 20.58 5.19 10.31
N SER A 434 20.21 6.23 11.04
CA SER A 434 19.85 6.11 12.46
C SER A 434 18.66 5.16 12.62
N THR A 435 18.76 4.21 13.55
CA THR A 435 17.64 3.30 13.89
C THR A 435 16.57 3.98 14.73
N THR A 436 16.89 5.10 15.36
CA THR A 436 15.94 5.95 16.10
C THR A 436 15.58 7.16 15.26
N ALA A 437 14.28 7.40 15.09
CA ALA A 437 13.76 8.58 14.41
C ALA A 437 13.95 9.83 15.27
N ASN A 438 14.25 10.96 14.63
CA ASN A 438 14.24 12.28 15.23
C ASN A 438 12.82 12.64 15.69
N TRP A 439 11.84 12.34 14.84
CA TRP A 439 10.42 12.52 15.09
C TRP A 439 9.60 11.58 14.20
N ASN A 440 8.35 11.37 14.59
CA ASN A 440 7.34 10.65 13.81
C ASN A 440 6.04 11.45 13.84
N ALA A 441 5.58 11.88 12.67
CA ALA A 441 4.40 12.75 12.53
C ALA A 441 3.12 12.11 13.07
N SER A 442 2.97 10.78 12.95
CA SER A 442 1.82 10.06 13.48
C SER A 442 1.80 10.10 15.01
N CYS A 443 2.96 9.91 15.65
CA CYS A 443 3.11 10.09 17.09
C CYS A 443 2.82 11.53 17.53
N VAL A 444 3.24 12.54 16.73
CA VAL A 444 3.00 13.95 17.07
C VAL A 444 1.51 14.30 16.98
N LEU A 445 0.82 13.86 15.93
CA LEU A 445 -0.62 14.12 15.79
C LEU A 445 -1.47 13.30 16.78
N THR A 446 -1.04 12.08 17.12
CA THR A 446 -1.84 11.15 17.94
C THR A 446 -1.53 11.25 19.44
N GLY A 447 -0.28 11.55 19.80
CA GLY A 447 0.24 11.45 21.15
C GLY A 447 0.44 10.01 21.64
N GLY A 448 0.97 9.87 22.85
CA GLY A 448 1.21 8.57 23.50
C GLY A 448 2.63 8.03 23.29
N SER A 449 2.79 6.72 23.45
CA SER A 449 4.09 6.04 23.24
C SER A 449 4.48 6.06 21.77
N CYS A 450 5.73 6.36 21.47
CA CYS A 450 6.26 6.43 20.11
C CYS A 450 7.46 5.46 19.94
N PRO A 451 7.22 4.24 19.44
CA PRO A 451 8.29 3.23 19.31
C PRO A 451 9.45 3.68 18.41
N SER A 452 9.17 4.42 17.35
CA SER A 452 10.19 4.87 16.39
C SER A 452 11.18 5.89 16.97
N THR A 453 10.77 6.69 17.97
CA THR A 453 11.64 7.63 18.68
C THR A 453 12.11 7.08 20.03
N GLY A 454 11.51 5.99 20.52
CA GLY A 454 11.75 5.43 21.85
C GLY A 454 11.17 6.25 23.01
N GLY A 455 10.36 7.27 22.71
CA GLY A 455 9.84 8.23 23.68
C GLY A 455 8.31 8.27 23.77
N THR A 456 7.80 9.35 24.37
CA THR A 456 6.37 9.68 24.40
C THR A 456 6.13 11.06 23.81
N ASN A 457 5.00 11.23 23.13
CA ASN A 457 4.60 12.48 22.50
C ASN A 457 3.32 13.01 23.13
N THR A 458 3.23 14.33 23.31
CA THR A 458 1.96 15.02 23.53
C THR A 458 1.28 15.22 22.17
N ALA A 459 0.00 14.88 22.06
CA ALA A 459 -0.75 15.06 20.83
C ALA A 459 -0.85 16.55 20.46
N GLN A 460 -0.60 16.89 19.20
CA GLN A 460 -0.94 18.19 18.65
C GLN A 460 -2.47 18.32 18.58
N ALA A 461 -3.04 19.20 19.41
CA ALA A 461 -4.48 19.35 19.52
C ALA A 461 -5.13 19.71 18.16
N PRO A 462 -6.31 19.16 17.81
CA PRO A 462 -7.02 19.47 16.55
C PRO A 462 -7.28 20.98 16.33
N ALA A 463 -7.49 21.73 17.40
CA ALA A 463 -7.69 23.17 17.36
C ALA A 463 -6.38 23.96 17.06
N ALA A 464 -5.22 23.37 17.29
CA ALA A 464 -3.91 23.97 16.98
C ALA A 464 -3.41 23.64 15.57
N ARG A 465 -4.09 22.74 14.85
CA ARG A 465 -3.77 22.39 13.46
C ARG A 465 -4.26 23.48 12.52
N LYS A 466 -3.41 23.86 11.56
CA LYS A 466 -3.72 24.87 10.54
C LYS A 466 -4.14 24.16 9.27
N ILE A 467 -5.45 23.99 9.08
CA ILE A 467 -5.98 23.17 7.98
C ILE A 467 -6.79 24.06 7.05
N LEU A 468 -6.45 24.06 5.78
CA LEU A 468 -7.09 24.87 4.74
C LEU A 468 -7.87 24.00 3.75
N THR A 469 -8.78 24.60 3.01
CA THR A 469 -9.52 23.93 1.93
C THR A 469 -9.89 24.92 0.82
N TRP A 470 -10.56 24.44 -0.23
CA TRP A 470 -11.03 25.24 -1.36
C TRP A 470 -12.55 25.41 -1.34
N SER A 471 -13.02 26.65 -1.53
CA SER A 471 -14.45 26.95 -1.58
C SER A 471 -15.10 26.70 -2.95
N GLY A 472 -14.30 26.44 -3.98
CA GLY A 472 -14.68 26.51 -5.39
C GLY A 472 -14.18 27.78 -6.09
N SER A 473 -13.82 28.82 -5.33
CA SER A 473 -13.34 30.10 -5.89
C SER A 473 -12.16 30.72 -5.13
N ALA A 474 -11.93 30.37 -3.87
CA ALA A 474 -10.83 30.87 -3.06
C ALA A 474 -10.43 29.86 -1.97
N GLY A 475 -9.21 30.01 -1.46
CA GLY A 475 -8.76 29.31 -0.26
C GLY A 475 -9.52 29.78 0.97
N ILE A 476 -9.92 28.84 1.82
CA ILE A 476 -10.62 29.11 3.07
C ILE A 476 -10.12 28.20 4.21
N PRO A 477 -10.29 28.60 5.49
CA PRO A 477 -10.11 27.74 6.65
C PRO A 477 -10.98 26.46 6.58
N PHE A 478 -10.40 25.31 6.88
CA PHE A 478 -11.13 24.04 7.05
C PHE A 478 -11.63 23.91 8.49
N ARG A 479 -12.45 24.86 8.95
CA ARG A 479 -13.07 24.87 10.29
C ARG A 479 -14.44 25.52 10.26
N TRP A 480 -15.23 25.23 11.29
CA TRP A 480 -16.53 25.86 11.52
C TRP A 480 -16.76 25.98 13.02
N ASP A 481 -16.68 27.22 13.51
CA ASP A 481 -16.79 27.57 14.92
C ASP A 481 -17.39 28.99 15.08
N GLY A 482 -17.47 29.49 16.32
CA GLY A 482 -18.06 30.81 16.61
C GLY A 482 -17.30 32.01 16.02
N THR A 483 -16.10 31.80 15.47
CA THR A 483 -15.24 32.85 14.90
C THR A 483 -15.13 32.78 13.37
N TYR A 484 -15.51 31.65 12.75
CA TYR A 484 -15.48 31.48 11.30
C TYR A 484 -16.60 30.55 10.82
N THR A 485 -17.35 31.02 9.81
CA THR A 485 -18.42 30.27 9.15
C THR A 485 -18.07 30.08 7.67
N PRO A 486 -17.84 28.84 7.19
CA PRO A 486 -17.56 28.61 5.78
C PRO A 486 -18.81 28.81 4.90
N PRO A 487 -18.67 28.92 3.57
CA PRO A 487 -19.83 28.97 2.66
C PRO A 487 -20.76 27.77 2.84
N ALA A 488 -22.07 27.96 2.68
CA ALA A 488 -23.09 26.93 2.92
C ALA A 488 -22.85 25.62 2.14
N ALA A 489 -22.40 25.72 0.89
CA ALA A 489 -22.06 24.54 0.08
C ALA A 489 -20.92 23.70 0.70
N VAL A 490 -19.92 24.37 1.30
CA VAL A 490 -18.80 23.69 1.98
C VAL A 490 -19.26 23.12 3.32
N GLN A 491 -20.11 23.82 4.08
CA GLN A 491 -20.70 23.30 5.31
C GLN A 491 -21.41 21.95 5.08
N THR A 492 -22.21 21.85 4.02
CA THR A 492 -22.90 20.60 3.64
C THR A 492 -21.93 19.45 3.43
N LEU A 493 -20.78 19.69 2.79
CA LEU A 493 -19.78 18.65 2.57
C LEU A 493 -19.05 18.27 3.87
N MET A 494 -18.73 19.26 4.72
CA MET A 494 -18.06 19.04 6.01
C MET A 494 -18.87 18.21 7.01
N THR A 495 -20.21 18.26 6.92
CA THR A 495 -21.13 17.52 7.80
C THR A 495 -21.87 16.38 7.10
N ALA A 496 -21.44 16.00 5.89
CA ALA A 496 -22.12 14.97 5.11
C ALA A 496 -22.12 13.63 5.85
N GLY A 497 -23.29 12.99 5.95
CA GLY A 497 -23.49 11.72 6.64
C GLY A 497 -23.80 11.83 8.15
N ASP A 498 -23.65 13.00 8.78
CA ASP A 498 -24.07 13.19 10.17
C ASP A 498 -25.61 13.32 10.28
N ALA A 499 -26.19 12.75 11.34
CA ALA A 499 -27.64 12.82 11.59
C ALA A 499 -28.18 14.26 11.77
N SER A 500 -27.30 15.19 12.11
CA SER A 500 -27.54 16.63 12.15
C SER A 500 -26.30 17.38 11.68
N ALA A 501 -26.49 18.53 11.04
CA ALA A 501 -25.40 19.40 10.55
C ALA A 501 -24.63 20.04 11.72
N THR A 502 -23.85 19.23 12.43
CA THR A 502 -22.95 19.63 13.51
C THR A 502 -21.51 19.56 13.02
N ASN A 503 -20.57 20.23 13.71
CA ASN A 503 -19.16 20.17 13.35
C ASN A 503 -18.44 18.88 13.79
N LYS A 504 -19.17 17.81 14.15
CA LYS A 504 -18.56 16.59 14.68
C LYS A 504 -17.71 15.86 13.64
N ARG A 505 -18.22 15.62 12.43
CA ARG A 505 -17.44 15.00 11.36
C ARG A 505 -16.28 15.88 10.94
N LEU A 506 -16.51 17.18 10.81
CA LEU A 506 -15.44 18.16 10.55
C LEU A 506 -14.33 18.04 11.59
N ASN A 507 -14.66 18.06 12.87
CA ASN A 507 -13.68 17.93 13.95
C ASN A 507 -12.97 16.58 13.88
N TYR A 508 -13.68 15.49 13.57
CA TYR A 508 -13.07 14.18 13.33
C TYR A 508 -12.04 14.19 12.19
N LEU A 509 -12.38 14.82 11.05
CA LEU A 509 -11.45 15.01 9.91
C LEU A 509 -10.27 15.92 10.29
N ARG A 510 -10.47 16.89 11.20
CA ARG A 510 -9.39 17.68 11.81
C ARG A 510 -8.58 16.92 12.87
N GLY A 511 -8.90 15.66 13.17
CA GLY A 511 -8.17 14.81 14.10
C GLY A 511 -8.76 14.70 15.51
N ASP A 512 -9.95 15.26 15.77
CA ASP A 512 -10.66 15.06 17.03
C ASP A 512 -11.11 13.60 17.18
N ARG A 513 -10.82 13.02 18.34
CA ARG A 513 -11.05 11.61 18.65
C ARG A 513 -12.22 11.39 19.62
N THR A 514 -12.83 12.46 20.13
CA THR A 514 -13.87 12.42 21.19
C THR A 514 -15.14 11.67 20.79
N ASN A 515 -15.44 11.59 19.48
CA ASN A 515 -16.61 10.90 18.94
C ASN A 515 -16.24 9.58 18.23
N GLU A 516 -14.99 9.12 18.34
CA GLU A 516 -14.60 7.79 17.87
C GLU A 516 -15.27 6.70 18.70
N ILE A 517 -15.47 5.54 18.09
CA ILE A 517 -15.86 4.32 18.78
C ILE A 517 -14.79 4.01 19.83
N THR A 518 -15.20 4.10 21.09
CA THR A 518 -14.37 3.80 22.26
C THR A 518 -14.14 2.30 22.44
N THR A 519 -13.30 1.91 23.38
CA THR A 519 -13.10 0.51 23.75
C THR A 519 -14.39 -0.17 24.23
N SER A 520 -15.37 0.56 24.76
CA SER A 520 -16.71 0.05 25.10
C SER A 520 -17.65 -0.10 23.89
N GLY A 521 -17.18 0.20 22.68
CA GLY A 521 -17.96 0.09 21.45
C GLY A 521 -18.92 1.25 21.18
N THR A 522 -18.87 2.32 21.96
CA THR A 522 -19.73 3.50 21.81
C THR A 522 -19.00 4.63 21.09
N GLY A 523 -19.63 5.22 20.07
CA GLY A 523 -19.10 6.35 19.29
C GLY A 523 -19.82 6.48 17.94
N LEU A 524 -19.55 7.57 17.21
CA LEU A 524 -20.14 7.83 15.89
C LEU A 524 -19.19 7.44 14.75
N TYR A 525 -17.89 7.66 14.93
CA TYR A 525 -16.88 7.47 13.89
C TYR A 525 -15.96 6.30 14.21
N ARG A 526 -15.32 5.73 13.19
CA ARG A 526 -14.36 4.63 13.38
C ARG A 526 -13.29 4.98 14.40
N ALA A 527 -12.88 3.98 15.17
CA ALA A 527 -11.69 4.08 16.01
C ALA A 527 -10.45 4.15 15.10
N ARG A 528 -9.60 5.14 15.30
CA ARG A 528 -8.32 5.26 14.59
C ARG A 528 -7.17 4.72 15.43
N THR A 529 -6.15 4.15 14.81
CA THR A 529 -4.90 3.82 15.52
C THR A 529 -4.02 5.07 15.63
N GLY A 530 -3.81 5.77 14.52
CA GLY A 530 -3.20 7.10 14.47
C GLY A 530 -4.09 8.12 13.76
N VAL A 531 -3.90 9.40 14.05
CA VAL A 531 -4.62 10.51 13.40
C VAL A 531 -4.20 10.68 11.94
N LEU A 532 -2.91 10.45 11.63
CA LEU A 532 -2.38 10.53 10.28
C LEU A 532 -2.89 9.35 9.44
N GLY A 533 -3.51 9.67 8.29
CA GLY A 533 -3.91 8.68 7.30
C GLY A 533 -2.73 7.89 6.74
N ASP A 534 -3.00 6.73 6.16
CA ASP A 534 -1.97 5.97 5.46
C ASP A 534 -1.37 6.75 4.28
N ILE A 535 -0.08 6.57 4.05
CA ILE A 535 0.66 7.11 2.91
C ILE A 535 1.08 5.92 2.08
N MET A 536 0.52 5.74 0.87
CA MET A 536 0.74 4.55 0.03
C MET A 536 1.61 4.83 -1.19
N ASP A 537 1.37 5.91 -1.93
CA ASP A 537 2.18 6.27 -3.11
C ASP A 537 2.81 7.67 -3.04
N SER A 538 2.36 8.51 -2.11
CA SER A 538 2.91 9.84 -1.95
C SER A 538 4.30 9.78 -1.30
N SER A 539 5.32 10.17 -2.06
CA SER A 539 6.67 10.35 -1.52
C SER A 539 6.72 11.68 -0.75
N PRO A 540 7.38 11.73 0.42
CA PRO A 540 7.58 12.99 1.13
C PRO A 540 8.30 14.00 0.22
N THR A 541 8.04 15.30 0.36
CA THR A 541 8.62 16.37 -0.47
C THR A 541 9.17 17.46 0.45
N TRP A 542 10.49 17.55 0.53
CA TRP A 542 11.17 18.50 1.40
C TRP A 542 11.31 19.87 0.71
N VAL A 543 10.99 20.95 1.45
CA VAL A 543 11.18 22.34 1.05
C VAL A 543 11.89 23.08 2.17
N GLY A 544 13.02 23.71 1.85
CA GLY A 544 13.78 24.57 2.76
C GLY A 544 14.22 25.85 2.06
N ALA A 545 15.42 26.33 2.40
CA ALA A 545 16.02 27.48 1.73
C ALA A 545 16.09 27.27 0.20
N PRO A 546 15.76 28.29 -0.62
CA PRO A 546 15.83 28.17 -2.07
C PRO A 546 17.24 27.84 -2.56
N SER A 547 17.34 26.91 -3.49
CA SER A 547 18.63 26.38 -3.96
C SER A 547 18.74 26.26 -5.48
N SER A 548 17.77 26.77 -6.24
CA SER A 548 17.79 26.66 -7.70
C SER A 548 18.97 27.45 -8.30
N PRO A 549 19.53 27.03 -9.45
CA PRO A 549 20.70 27.67 -10.04
C PRO A 549 20.39 28.95 -10.83
N TYR A 550 19.30 29.66 -10.52
CA TYR A 550 18.81 30.83 -11.27
C TYR A 550 19.61 32.12 -11.00
N SER A 551 20.94 32.04 -11.04
CA SER A 551 21.83 33.19 -10.86
C SER A 551 22.11 33.91 -12.19
N GLY A 552 22.26 35.23 -12.14
CA GLY A 552 22.60 36.06 -13.32
C GLY A 552 21.38 36.58 -14.10
N PRO A 553 21.59 37.17 -15.29
CA PRO A 553 20.52 37.72 -16.10
C PRO A 553 19.76 36.61 -16.82
N TRP A 554 18.42 36.64 -16.75
CA TRP A 554 17.56 35.75 -17.53
C TRP A 554 17.64 36.11 -19.01
N THR A 555 18.24 35.23 -19.80
CA THR A 555 18.40 35.40 -21.24
C THR A 555 17.92 34.14 -21.94
N ASP A 556 16.91 34.29 -22.78
CA ASP A 556 16.45 33.21 -23.65
C ASP A 556 17.42 33.04 -24.82
N ALA A 557 18.06 31.87 -24.92
CA ALA A 557 19.07 31.61 -25.93
C ALA A 557 18.51 31.57 -27.35
N LEU A 558 17.24 31.20 -27.53
CA LEU A 558 16.53 31.20 -28.81
C LEU A 558 15.97 32.60 -29.15
N TYR A 559 15.55 33.36 -28.13
CA TYR A 559 14.94 34.68 -28.26
C TYR A 559 15.71 35.77 -27.51
N LYS A 560 16.98 35.98 -27.88
CA LYS A 560 17.92 36.88 -27.18
C LYS A 560 17.47 38.34 -27.04
N THR A 561 16.53 38.80 -27.85
CA THR A 561 15.96 40.15 -27.77
C THR A 561 14.75 40.25 -26.85
N ALA A 562 14.24 39.11 -26.35
CA ALA A 562 13.15 39.09 -25.39
C ALA A 562 13.61 39.67 -24.06
N THR A 563 12.80 40.55 -23.48
CA THR A 563 13.07 41.10 -22.14
C THR A 563 12.48 40.16 -21.11
N ALA A 564 13.32 39.63 -20.22
CA ALA A 564 12.87 38.82 -19.10
C ALA A 564 12.12 39.67 -18.07
N ALA A 565 11.08 39.10 -17.47
CA ALA A 565 10.34 39.75 -16.38
C ALA A 565 11.16 39.75 -15.07
N GLU A 566 12.08 38.79 -14.95
CA GLU A 566 12.96 38.55 -13.83
C GLU A 566 14.17 39.51 -13.85
N PRO A 567 14.28 40.48 -12.90
CA PRO A 567 15.42 41.38 -12.84
C PRO A 567 16.71 40.63 -12.53
N ASN A 568 17.83 41.11 -13.07
CA ASN A 568 19.15 40.54 -12.80
C ASN A 568 19.45 40.53 -11.28
N GLY A 569 19.88 39.39 -10.75
CA GLY A 569 20.17 39.21 -9.32
C GLY A 569 18.94 39.07 -8.41
N SER A 570 17.71 39.14 -8.94
CA SER A 570 16.48 39.03 -8.13
C SER A 570 16.37 37.70 -7.38
N TYR A 571 16.80 36.59 -7.99
CA TYR A 571 16.77 35.28 -7.34
C TYR A 571 17.85 35.13 -6.26
N ASP A 572 19.02 35.76 -6.44
CA ASP A 572 20.05 35.77 -5.39
C ASP A 572 19.55 36.54 -4.15
N THR A 573 18.82 37.63 -4.34
CA THR A 573 18.11 38.33 -3.26
C THR A 573 17.04 37.45 -2.62
N PHE A 574 16.27 36.69 -3.42
CA PHE A 574 15.28 35.74 -2.89
C PHE A 574 15.92 34.65 -2.02
N LYS A 575 17.05 34.07 -2.47
CA LYS A 575 17.84 33.11 -1.68
C LYS A 575 18.30 33.72 -0.36
N GLN A 576 18.85 34.93 -0.39
CA GLN A 576 19.31 35.61 0.83
C GLN A 576 18.17 35.87 1.81
N ASN A 577 17.03 36.38 1.33
CA ASN A 577 15.87 36.67 2.16
C ASN A 577 15.23 35.41 2.76
N ASN A 578 15.43 34.25 2.14
CA ASN A 578 14.86 32.97 2.54
C ASN A 578 15.91 31.96 3.02
N ALA A 579 17.14 32.39 3.30
CA ALA A 579 18.23 31.50 3.70
C ALA A 579 17.93 30.75 5.00
N LEU A 580 17.12 31.36 5.88
CA LEU A 580 16.71 30.82 7.18
C LEU A 580 15.28 30.28 7.17
N ARG A 581 14.72 29.99 5.98
CA ARG A 581 13.37 29.44 5.85
C ARG A 581 13.27 28.14 6.64
N GLN A 582 12.18 27.99 7.39
CA GLN A 582 11.89 26.75 8.10
C GLN A 582 11.77 25.59 7.11
N ASN A 583 12.42 24.47 7.40
CA ASN A 583 12.34 23.30 6.56
C ASN A 583 11.02 22.57 6.83
N ILE A 584 10.22 22.33 5.79
CA ILE A 584 8.96 21.59 5.87
C ILE A 584 9.02 20.38 4.94
N VAL A 585 8.50 19.25 5.41
CA VAL A 585 8.28 18.05 4.60
C VAL A 585 6.80 17.90 4.32
N TYR A 586 6.44 17.92 3.05
CA TYR A 586 5.07 17.79 2.57
C TYR A 586 4.77 16.39 2.08
N VAL A 587 3.60 15.83 2.40
CA VAL A 587 3.20 14.50 1.93
C VAL A 587 1.68 14.41 1.83
N GLY A 588 1.18 13.75 0.79
CA GLY A 588 -0.24 13.41 0.68
C GLY A 588 -0.56 12.18 1.53
N ALA A 589 -1.70 12.18 2.20
CA ALA A 589 -2.20 11.05 2.97
C ALA A 589 -3.68 10.74 2.68
N ASN A 590 -4.06 9.48 2.90
CA ASN A 590 -5.41 8.97 2.66
C ASN A 590 -6.38 9.21 3.85
N ASP A 591 -6.06 10.16 4.73
CA ASP A 591 -7.07 10.88 5.52
C ASP A 591 -7.64 12.10 4.76
N GLY A 592 -7.19 12.30 3.51
CA GLY A 592 -7.68 13.31 2.59
C GLY A 592 -6.86 14.58 2.55
N LEU A 593 -5.76 14.64 3.31
CA LEU A 593 -4.97 15.85 3.46
C LEU A 593 -3.62 15.73 2.75
N LEU A 594 -3.18 16.84 2.18
CA LEU A 594 -1.75 17.13 2.09
C LEU A 594 -1.32 17.68 3.45
N HIS A 595 -0.30 17.10 4.08
CA HIS A 595 0.29 17.58 5.33
C HIS A 595 1.65 18.23 5.08
N GLY A 596 2.04 19.20 5.91
CA GLY A 596 3.39 19.77 5.97
C GLY A 596 3.94 19.75 7.40
N PHE A 597 5.02 19.01 7.65
CA PHE A 597 5.62 18.81 8.97
C PHE A 597 6.96 19.52 9.13
N ARG A 598 7.21 20.12 10.29
CA ARG A 598 8.47 20.79 10.62
C ARG A 598 9.63 19.81 10.65
N SER A 599 10.72 20.16 9.96
CA SER A 599 11.92 19.33 9.81
C SER A 599 13.23 20.05 10.13
N GLY A 600 13.16 21.10 10.96
CA GLY A 600 14.31 21.86 11.45
C GLY A 600 14.65 23.09 10.62
N TYR A 601 15.86 23.61 10.85
CA TYR A 601 16.37 24.85 10.25
C TYR A 601 17.87 24.75 9.99
N TYR A 602 18.33 25.57 9.05
CA TYR A 602 19.74 25.88 8.87
C TYR A 602 20.02 27.32 9.33
N ASP A 603 21.18 27.54 9.94
CA ASP A 603 21.67 28.88 10.23
C ASP A 603 22.31 29.54 8.99
N ALA A 604 22.75 30.80 9.12
CA ALA A 604 23.37 31.54 8.02
C ALA A 604 24.72 30.96 7.57
N GLY A 605 25.36 30.13 8.41
CA GLY A 605 26.57 29.38 8.07
C GLY A 605 26.30 28.04 7.39
N GLY A 606 25.04 27.67 7.20
CA GLY A 606 24.65 26.38 6.61
C GLY A 606 24.68 25.22 7.61
N ASN A 607 24.77 25.49 8.92
CA ASN A 607 24.73 24.43 9.94
C ASN A 607 23.29 24.11 10.33
N PHE A 608 22.98 22.83 10.49
CA PHE A 608 21.68 22.40 11.00
C PHE A 608 21.55 22.70 12.51
N VAL A 609 20.53 23.46 12.91
CA VAL A 609 20.32 23.94 14.29
C VAL A 609 19.13 23.28 14.99
N GLY A 610 18.84 22.01 14.67
CA GLY A 610 17.64 21.31 15.15
C GLY A 610 17.54 21.07 16.66
N SER A 611 18.59 21.34 17.45
CA SER A 611 18.57 21.26 18.92
C SER A 611 18.10 22.55 19.62
N ASP A 612 17.96 23.65 18.88
CA ASP A 612 17.43 24.91 19.40
C ASP A 612 15.89 24.84 19.47
N ALA A 613 15.33 25.03 20.67
CA ALA A 613 13.89 24.97 20.89
C ALA A 613 13.10 26.04 20.11
N SER A 614 13.75 27.16 19.72
CA SER A 614 13.16 28.20 18.87
C SER A 614 13.20 27.84 17.38
N LYS A 615 13.92 26.77 17.00
CA LYS A 615 14.13 26.27 15.64
C LYS A 615 13.84 24.76 15.56
N PRO A 616 12.60 24.33 15.87
CA PRO A 616 12.30 22.93 16.15
C PRO A 616 12.47 22.00 14.93
N ASN A 617 13.05 20.83 15.18
CA ASN A 617 13.00 19.64 14.33
C ASN A 617 12.15 18.56 15.02
N ASP A 618 10.84 18.77 15.08
CA ASP A 618 9.95 18.03 15.98
C ASP A 618 8.80 17.29 15.28
N GLY A 619 8.69 17.39 13.95
CA GLY A 619 7.64 16.72 13.18
C GLY A 619 6.23 17.23 13.44
N SER A 620 6.06 18.39 14.08
CA SER A 620 4.75 19.00 14.27
C SER A 620 4.20 19.57 12.97
N GLU A 621 2.90 19.40 12.77
CA GLU A 621 2.21 19.84 11.57
C GLU A 621 2.15 21.37 11.53
N ALA A 622 2.82 21.95 10.54
CA ALA A 622 2.88 23.38 10.28
C ALA A 622 1.70 23.86 9.43
N ILE A 623 1.18 23.01 8.54
CA ILE A 623 0.04 23.28 7.67
C ILE A 623 -0.54 21.95 7.17
N ALA A 624 -1.83 21.93 6.87
CA ALA A 624 -2.45 20.88 6.05
C ALA A 624 -3.48 21.48 5.08
N TYR A 625 -3.77 20.77 4.00
CA TYR A 625 -4.73 21.19 2.99
C TYR A 625 -5.63 20.01 2.58
N MET A 626 -6.95 20.20 2.72
CA MET A 626 -8.00 19.30 2.27
C MET A 626 -8.50 19.79 0.90
N PRO A 627 -8.15 19.13 -0.22
CA PRO A 627 -8.70 19.50 -1.52
C PRO A 627 -10.24 19.45 -1.51
N GLY A 628 -10.89 20.42 -2.13
CA GLY A 628 -12.35 20.47 -2.28
C GLY A 628 -12.90 19.26 -3.02
N ALA A 629 -12.18 18.73 -4.02
CA ALA A 629 -12.50 17.48 -4.71
C ALA A 629 -12.52 16.26 -3.77
N VAL A 630 -11.61 16.21 -2.79
CA VAL A 630 -11.60 15.16 -1.76
C VAL A 630 -12.76 15.37 -0.79
N LEU A 631 -13.04 16.61 -0.39
CA LEU A 631 -14.15 16.90 0.52
C LEU A 631 -15.52 16.47 -0.04
N LYS A 632 -15.68 16.44 -1.37
CA LYS A 632 -16.86 15.91 -2.07
C LYS A 632 -16.99 14.37 -2.01
N THR A 633 -15.91 13.65 -1.72
CA THR A 633 -15.84 12.17 -1.86
C THR A 633 -15.38 11.44 -0.59
N ILE A 634 -14.85 12.16 0.40
CA ILE A 634 -14.40 11.62 1.70
C ILE A 634 -15.55 11.07 2.55
N HIS A 635 -16.77 11.55 2.29
CA HIS A 635 -18.01 10.89 2.70
C HIS A 635 -18.58 10.10 1.54
N SER A 636 -19.06 8.89 1.82
CA SER A 636 -19.74 8.03 0.86
C SER A 636 -20.99 7.43 1.50
N SER A 637 -22.04 7.23 0.70
CA SER A 637 -23.20 6.43 1.13
C SER A 637 -22.86 4.94 1.27
N THR A 638 -21.75 4.50 0.68
CA THR A 638 -21.20 3.16 0.86
C THR A 638 -20.32 3.16 2.10
N SER A 639 -20.76 2.50 3.18
CA SER A 639 -20.06 2.47 4.48
C SER A 639 -18.60 1.99 4.38
N ALA A 640 -18.28 1.12 3.43
CA ALA A 640 -16.92 0.65 3.20
C ALA A 640 -15.96 1.72 2.65
N LEU A 641 -16.50 2.77 2.01
CA LEU A 641 -15.76 3.85 1.35
C LEU A 641 -15.82 5.19 2.10
N ASP A 642 -16.65 5.30 3.15
CA ASP A 642 -16.70 6.48 4.02
C ASP A 642 -15.56 6.42 5.05
N LEU A 643 -14.62 7.37 5.00
CA LEU A 643 -13.48 7.43 5.91
C LEU A 643 -13.86 7.45 7.41
N ALA A 644 -15.06 7.94 7.75
CA ALA A 644 -15.51 8.01 9.15
C ALA A 644 -16.27 6.75 9.59
N SER A 645 -16.63 5.85 8.68
CA SER A 645 -17.40 4.65 8.97
C SER A 645 -16.57 3.58 9.68
N ALA A 646 -17.17 2.91 10.67
CA ALA A 646 -16.57 1.78 11.37
C ALA A 646 -16.21 0.59 10.46
N GLN A 647 -16.82 0.53 9.26
CA GLN A 647 -16.59 -0.51 8.25
C GLN A 647 -15.63 -0.07 7.15
N TYR A 648 -14.95 1.08 7.30
CA TYR A 648 -14.03 1.60 6.28
C TYR A 648 -12.93 0.58 5.95
N VAL A 649 -12.81 0.24 4.67
CA VAL A 649 -11.90 -0.81 4.16
C VAL A 649 -10.63 -0.24 3.55
N HIS A 650 -10.66 1.02 3.12
CA HIS A 650 -9.63 1.81 2.43
C HIS A 650 -10.18 2.38 1.13
N ASN A 651 -9.90 3.66 0.92
CA ASN A 651 -10.11 4.38 -0.32
C ASN A 651 -8.96 5.39 -0.45
N TYR A 652 -8.55 5.67 -1.67
CA TYR A 652 -7.51 6.65 -1.93
C TYR A 652 -8.09 8.07 -1.93
N PHE A 653 -7.32 9.04 -1.42
CA PHE A 653 -7.71 10.44 -1.43
C PHE A 653 -6.60 11.34 -1.97
N VAL A 654 -5.62 11.75 -1.16
CA VAL A 654 -4.47 12.53 -1.61
C VAL A 654 -3.25 11.64 -1.61
N ASP A 655 -3.01 10.96 -2.73
CA ASP A 655 -1.97 9.90 -2.78
C ASP A 655 -0.87 10.16 -3.82
N ALA A 656 -1.01 11.19 -4.67
CA ALA A 656 0.10 11.60 -5.54
C ALA A 656 1.21 12.33 -4.77
N THR A 657 2.45 12.19 -5.25
CA THR A 657 3.59 12.96 -4.75
C THR A 657 3.49 14.41 -5.22
N PRO A 658 3.44 15.41 -4.31
CA PRO A 658 3.40 16.82 -4.70
C PRO A 658 4.72 17.25 -5.34
N GLY A 659 4.65 18.11 -6.36
CA GLY A 659 5.79 18.79 -6.95
C GLY A 659 6.04 20.14 -6.27
N THR A 660 7.29 20.62 -6.32
CA THR A 660 7.65 21.95 -5.83
C THR A 660 8.64 22.63 -6.77
N GLY A 661 8.64 23.95 -6.75
CA GLY A 661 9.58 24.77 -7.52
C GLY A 661 9.35 26.26 -7.30
N ASP A 662 10.38 27.04 -7.58
CA ASP A 662 10.31 28.49 -7.54
C ASP A 662 9.84 29.06 -8.87
N LEU A 663 9.08 30.15 -8.82
CA LEU A 663 8.58 30.88 -9.99
C LEU A 663 8.47 32.37 -9.71
N TYR A 664 8.46 33.18 -10.78
CA TYR A 664 8.43 34.63 -10.69
C TYR A 664 7.13 35.22 -11.26
N TYR A 665 6.42 36.00 -10.46
CA TYR A 665 5.28 36.82 -10.89
C TYR A 665 5.03 37.96 -9.90
N GLN A 666 4.30 39.01 -10.32
CA GLN A 666 4.03 40.21 -9.52
C GLN A 666 5.31 40.82 -8.92
N ASN A 667 6.37 40.85 -9.71
CA ASN A 667 7.69 41.34 -9.32
C ASN A 667 8.33 40.63 -8.10
N ALA A 668 7.95 39.39 -7.83
CA ALA A 668 8.48 38.62 -6.71
C ALA A 668 8.70 37.15 -7.07
N TRP A 669 9.67 36.54 -6.40
CA TRP A 669 9.88 35.10 -6.40
C TRP A 669 9.00 34.44 -5.34
N HIS A 670 8.38 33.34 -5.72
CA HIS A 670 7.55 32.51 -4.86
C HIS A 670 8.03 31.05 -4.95
N THR A 671 7.75 30.26 -3.93
CA THR A 671 7.93 28.80 -3.93
C THR A 671 6.54 28.15 -3.88
N TRP A 672 6.15 27.49 -4.96
CA TRP A 672 4.88 26.77 -5.00
C TRP A 672 5.05 25.28 -4.71
N LEU A 673 3.98 24.70 -4.17
CA LEU A 673 3.76 23.27 -4.08
C LEU A 673 2.50 22.94 -4.86
N VAL A 674 2.56 21.95 -5.76
CA VAL A 674 1.47 21.58 -6.66
C VAL A 674 1.25 20.08 -6.61
N GLY A 675 0.03 19.63 -6.38
CA GLY A 675 -0.28 18.21 -6.21
C GLY A 675 -1.49 17.76 -7.00
N GLY A 676 -1.45 16.50 -7.43
CA GLY A 676 -2.63 15.74 -7.87
C GLY A 676 -3.20 14.89 -6.75
N LEU A 677 -4.16 14.04 -7.08
CA LEU A 677 -4.83 13.13 -6.13
C LEU A 677 -4.41 11.67 -6.29
N GLY A 678 -3.60 11.33 -7.30
CA GLY A 678 -3.25 9.95 -7.61
C GLY A 678 -4.51 9.15 -7.96
N PRO A 679 -4.67 7.89 -7.53
CA PRO A 679 -5.90 7.11 -7.72
C PRO A 679 -7.13 7.65 -6.94
N GLY A 680 -6.94 8.69 -6.11
CA GLY A 680 -7.92 9.12 -5.12
C GLY A 680 -9.04 10.06 -5.59
N ALA A 681 -9.87 10.45 -4.62
CA ALA A 681 -11.10 11.24 -4.80
C ALA A 681 -12.14 10.59 -5.73
N ASN A 682 -12.27 9.27 -5.63
CA ASN A 682 -13.36 8.54 -6.25
C ASN A 682 -14.39 8.09 -5.19
N ALA A 683 -15.64 8.54 -5.34
CA ALA A 683 -16.75 8.18 -4.47
C ALA A 683 -17.15 6.69 -4.58
N THR A 684 -16.79 6.02 -5.68
CA THR A 684 -17.11 4.60 -5.92
C THR A 684 -15.95 3.64 -5.64
N GLY A 685 -14.86 4.14 -5.06
CA GLY A 685 -13.70 3.36 -4.65
C GLY A 685 -12.51 3.45 -5.61
N PRO A 686 -11.40 2.75 -5.33
CA PRO A 686 -10.21 2.79 -6.18
C PRO A 686 -10.52 2.38 -7.61
N ILE A 687 -9.88 3.04 -8.58
CA ILE A 687 -10.19 2.81 -9.98
C ILE A 687 -9.45 1.58 -10.51
N GLY A 688 -10.20 0.53 -10.84
CA GLY A 688 -9.71 -0.62 -11.61
C GLY A 688 -9.72 -0.39 -13.14
N ASP A 689 -9.04 -1.27 -13.88
CA ASP A 689 -8.74 -1.25 -15.34
C ASP A 689 -9.93 -1.05 -16.30
N LYS A 690 -11.17 -1.05 -15.78
CA LYS A 690 -12.39 -1.16 -16.59
C LYS A 690 -13.48 -0.17 -16.21
N THR A 691 -13.19 0.86 -15.42
CA THR A 691 -14.19 1.91 -15.21
C THR A 691 -14.39 2.68 -16.52
N THR A 692 -15.46 2.35 -17.24
CA THR A 692 -15.97 3.15 -18.37
C THR A 692 -16.35 4.56 -17.93
N THR A 693 -16.61 4.76 -16.63
CA THR A 693 -16.81 6.07 -16.01
C THR A 693 -15.51 6.88 -16.04
N GLY A 694 -15.52 8.00 -16.75
CA GLY A 694 -14.49 9.03 -16.54
C GLY A 694 -14.64 9.59 -15.13
N THR A 695 -13.56 9.58 -14.36
CA THR A 695 -13.51 10.30 -13.09
C THR A 695 -12.88 11.65 -13.36
N GLY A 696 -13.45 12.73 -12.82
CA GLY A 696 -12.81 14.02 -12.87
C GLY A 696 -11.61 14.01 -11.93
N GLY A 697 -10.40 14.14 -12.46
CA GLY A 697 -9.24 14.38 -11.61
C GLY A 697 -9.20 15.82 -11.11
N ALA A 698 -8.28 16.11 -10.19
CA ALA A 698 -8.01 17.45 -9.73
C ALA A 698 -6.51 17.71 -9.60
N ILE A 699 -6.15 18.98 -9.77
CA ILE A 699 -4.82 19.54 -9.46
C ILE A 699 -5.02 20.73 -8.53
N TYR A 700 -4.18 20.87 -7.50
CA TYR A 700 -4.19 22.00 -6.58
C TYR A 700 -2.79 22.62 -6.47
N ALA A 701 -2.74 23.90 -6.12
CA ALA A 701 -1.49 24.63 -5.90
C ALA A 701 -1.54 25.47 -4.62
N LEU A 702 -0.43 25.47 -3.88
CA LEU A 702 -0.21 26.20 -2.64
C LEU A 702 1.06 27.05 -2.75
N ASP A 703 1.03 28.28 -2.25
CA ASP A 703 2.22 29.10 -2.05
C ASP A 703 2.84 28.78 -0.69
N VAL A 704 4.00 28.13 -0.70
CA VAL A 704 4.70 27.68 0.51
C VAL A 704 5.96 28.49 0.79
N THR A 705 6.06 29.70 0.22
CA THR A 705 7.24 30.58 0.34
C THR A 705 7.59 30.90 1.79
N ASN A 706 6.58 31.14 2.63
CA ASN A 706 6.77 31.60 4.01
C ASN A 706 6.04 30.73 5.05
N PRO A 707 6.67 29.62 5.51
CA PRO A 707 6.09 28.76 6.53
C PRO A 707 5.82 29.43 7.89
N ALA A 708 6.58 30.48 8.23
CA ALA A 708 6.39 31.21 9.48
C ALA A 708 5.06 31.99 9.51
N GLY A 709 4.50 32.31 8.34
CA GLY A 709 3.23 33.01 8.18
C GLY A 709 1.99 32.11 8.12
N PHE A 710 2.15 30.78 8.17
CA PHE A 710 1.00 29.86 8.08
C PHE A 710 0.03 30.05 9.25
N ALA A 711 -1.26 30.15 8.93
CA ALA A 711 -2.36 30.34 9.89
C ALA A 711 -3.69 29.79 9.35
N ASP A 712 -4.62 29.49 10.26
CA ASP A 712 -5.98 28.95 9.97
C ASP A 712 -7.03 30.08 9.94
N ASP A 713 -6.78 31.10 9.11
CA ASP A 713 -7.65 32.26 8.94
C ASP A 713 -7.91 32.57 7.45
N ALA A 714 -8.95 33.34 7.16
CA ALA A 714 -9.41 33.59 5.79
C ALA A 714 -8.41 34.39 4.92
N ALA A 715 -7.66 35.32 5.50
CA ALA A 715 -6.69 36.12 4.78
C ALA A 715 -5.47 35.28 4.37
N THR A 716 -4.99 34.44 5.29
CA THR A 716 -3.89 33.51 5.02
C THR A 716 -4.34 32.43 4.03
N ALA A 717 -5.55 31.88 4.20
CA ALA A 717 -6.05 30.85 3.30
C ALA A 717 -6.19 31.33 1.85
N SER A 718 -6.72 32.55 1.66
CA SER A 718 -6.94 33.13 0.33
C SER A 718 -5.65 33.51 -0.40
N SER A 719 -4.56 33.75 0.32
CA SER A 719 -3.24 34.03 -0.26
C SER A 719 -2.41 32.77 -0.49
N LEU A 720 -2.50 31.80 0.42
CA LEU A 720 -1.74 30.54 0.37
C LEU A 720 -2.30 29.58 -0.68
N VAL A 721 -3.63 29.36 -0.72
CA VAL A 721 -4.23 28.43 -1.68
C VAL A 721 -4.40 29.13 -3.04
N ILE A 722 -3.47 28.84 -3.95
CA ILE A 722 -3.41 29.45 -5.28
C ILE A 722 -4.60 29.04 -6.15
N GLY A 723 -5.08 27.80 -6.00
CA GLY A 723 -6.24 27.30 -6.70
C GLY A 723 -6.36 25.79 -6.69
N GLU A 724 -7.55 25.33 -7.07
CA GLU A 724 -7.86 23.93 -7.38
C GLU A 724 -8.64 23.89 -8.68
N TRP A 725 -8.26 22.97 -9.57
CA TRP A 725 -8.87 22.80 -10.88
C TRP A 725 -9.24 21.34 -11.08
N ASP A 726 -10.49 21.09 -11.45
CA ASP A 726 -11.03 19.78 -11.74
C ASP A 726 -11.43 19.65 -13.23
N ASN A 727 -12.23 18.65 -13.57
CA ASN A 727 -12.69 18.42 -14.94
C ASN A 727 -13.57 19.53 -15.53
N THR A 728 -13.90 20.58 -14.75
CA THR A 728 -14.59 21.78 -15.23
C THR A 728 -13.64 22.89 -15.73
N LEU A 729 -12.32 22.68 -15.62
CA LEU A 729 -11.33 23.65 -16.07
C LEU A 729 -11.43 23.94 -17.58
N LYS A 730 -11.03 25.15 -17.96
CA LYS A 730 -11.09 25.66 -19.34
C LYS A 730 -9.68 26.00 -19.83
N CYS A 731 -9.40 25.67 -21.09
CA CYS A 731 -8.13 26.01 -21.74
C CYS A 731 -8.35 27.13 -22.75
N THR A 732 -7.28 27.90 -22.99
CA THR A 732 -7.22 28.86 -24.10
C THR A 732 -7.46 28.11 -25.41
N GLY A 733 -8.46 28.53 -26.18
CA GLY A 733 -8.84 27.90 -27.45
C GLY A 733 -9.63 26.58 -27.34
N ASN A 734 -9.85 26.02 -26.14
CA ASN A 734 -10.66 24.82 -25.93
C ASN A 734 -11.33 24.83 -24.54
N THR A 735 -12.60 25.24 -24.50
CA THR A 735 -13.38 25.33 -23.26
C THR A 735 -13.81 23.99 -22.68
N SER A 736 -13.70 22.90 -23.44
CA SER A 736 -14.04 21.54 -23.00
C SER A 736 -12.81 20.72 -22.59
N CYS A 737 -11.63 21.34 -22.54
CA CYS A 737 -10.39 20.62 -22.30
C CYS A 737 -10.35 19.95 -20.92
N GLY A 738 -11.12 20.40 -19.92
CA GLY A 738 -11.20 19.75 -18.60
C GLY A 738 -11.67 18.29 -18.66
N THR A 739 -12.36 17.88 -19.73
CA THR A 739 -12.70 16.46 -19.99
C THR A 739 -11.48 15.57 -20.20
N ASN A 740 -10.30 16.14 -20.53
CA ASN A 740 -9.04 15.43 -20.64
C ASN A 740 -8.32 15.30 -19.29
N LEU A 741 -8.76 16.00 -18.24
CA LEU A 741 -8.17 15.89 -16.91
C LEU A 741 -8.72 14.64 -16.21
N GLY A 742 -7.87 13.63 -16.16
CA GLY A 742 -8.05 12.44 -15.33
C GLY A 742 -7.28 12.56 -14.03
N ASN A 743 -7.22 11.43 -13.32
CA ASN A 743 -6.49 11.29 -12.07
C ASN A 743 -5.01 11.56 -12.27
N THR A 744 -4.53 12.65 -11.68
CA THR A 744 -3.15 13.09 -11.86
C THR A 744 -2.26 12.33 -10.87
N TYR A 745 -1.59 11.28 -11.37
CA TYR A 745 -0.59 10.50 -10.63
C TYR A 745 0.78 11.19 -10.64
N GLY A 746 1.11 11.88 -11.73
CA GLY A 746 2.42 12.47 -11.91
C GLY A 746 2.71 13.63 -10.98
N THR A 747 3.97 13.75 -10.57
CA THR A 747 4.49 14.92 -9.87
C THR A 747 4.58 16.11 -10.84
N PRO A 748 3.79 17.18 -10.64
CA PRO A 748 3.86 18.37 -11.49
C PRO A 748 5.22 19.05 -11.42
N VAL A 749 5.66 19.67 -12.52
CA VAL A 749 6.98 20.34 -12.59
C VAL A 749 6.80 21.82 -12.92
N ILE A 750 7.41 22.70 -12.13
CA ILE A 750 7.41 24.15 -12.37
C ILE A 750 8.64 24.53 -13.20
N ARG A 751 8.44 25.19 -14.35
CA ARG A 751 9.51 25.62 -15.26
C ARG A 751 9.21 26.94 -15.96
N ARG A 752 10.27 27.62 -16.39
CA ARG A 752 10.22 28.79 -17.26
C ARG A 752 10.11 28.37 -18.73
N LEU A 753 9.27 29.05 -19.51
CA LEU A 753 9.04 28.77 -20.94
C LEU A 753 9.44 29.96 -21.83
N HIS A 754 9.65 29.74 -23.13
CA HIS A 754 10.11 30.76 -24.08
C HIS A 754 9.14 31.94 -24.31
N ASN A 755 7.86 31.79 -23.89
CA ASN A 755 6.87 32.87 -24.02
C ASN A 755 7.01 33.96 -22.95
N GLY A 756 7.95 33.84 -22.02
CA GLY A 756 8.12 34.80 -20.92
C GLY A 756 7.48 34.36 -19.59
N ASN A 757 6.66 33.31 -19.60
CA ASN A 757 5.91 32.89 -18.42
C ASN A 757 6.57 31.70 -17.72
N TRP A 758 6.37 31.64 -16.40
CA TRP A 758 6.49 30.40 -15.65
C TRP A 758 5.26 29.52 -15.88
N ALA A 759 5.45 28.21 -15.78
CA ALA A 759 4.38 27.25 -15.98
C ALA A 759 4.49 26.05 -15.03
N VAL A 760 3.34 25.49 -14.68
CA VAL A 760 3.25 24.12 -14.16
C VAL A 760 2.97 23.17 -15.32
N LEU A 761 3.83 22.18 -15.49
CA LEU A 761 3.75 21.14 -16.51
C LEU A 761 3.36 19.82 -15.86
N PHE A 762 2.31 19.17 -16.35
CA PHE A 762 1.86 17.88 -15.82
C PHE A 762 1.11 17.06 -16.86
N GLY A 763 1.21 15.74 -16.74
CA GLY A 763 0.43 14.80 -17.55
C GLY A 763 -1.05 14.89 -17.23
N ASN A 764 -1.90 14.62 -18.20
CA ASN A 764 -3.35 14.71 -18.02
C ASN A 764 -3.95 13.66 -17.06
N GLY A 765 -3.14 12.69 -16.64
CA GLY A 765 -3.56 11.67 -15.71
C GLY A 765 -4.33 10.53 -16.38
N LEU A 766 -4.74 9.56 -15.56
CA LEU A 766 -5.43 8.36 -16.02
C LEU A 766 -6.94 8.49 -15.88
N ASN A 767 -7.69 7.72 -16.68
CA ASN A 767 -9.15 7.63 -16.58
C ASN A 767 -9.91 8.95 -16.79
N SER A 768 -9.35 9.86 -17.59
CA SER A 768 -10.04 11.07 -18.06
C SER A 768 -11.35 10.70 -18.79
N ALA A 769 -12.26 11.67 -18.91
CA ALA A 769 -13.54 11.44 -19.59
C ALA A 769 -13.35 11.18 -21.10
N SER A 770 -12.44 11.92 -21.74
CA SER A 770 -12.09 11.70 -23.16
C SER A 770 -11.25 10.44 -23.39
N GLY A 771 -10.43 10.05 -22.40
CA GLY A 771 -9.47 8.95 -22.51
C GLY A 771 -8.28 9.23 -23.43
N SER A 772 -8.07 10.46 -23.91
CA SER A 772 -6.86 10.81 -24.66
C SER A 772 -5.66 11.07 -23.74
N ALA A 773 -4.45 10.87 -24.26
CA ALA A 773 -3.19 11.23 -23.61
C ALA A 773 -2.72 12.64 -24.03
N GLY A 774 -2.21 13.43 -23.10
CA GLY A 774 -1.65 14.75 -23.40
C GLY A 774 -0.96 15.46 -22.23
N LEU A 775 -0.38 16.61 -22.54
CA LEU A 775 0.31 17.49 -21.59
C LEU A 775 -0.57 18.70 -21.27
N TYR A 776 -0.77 18.97 -19.98
CA TYR A 776 -1.26 20.27 -19.53
C TYR A 776 -0.11 21.24 -19.28
N VAL A 777 -0.32 22.49 -19.70
CA VAL A 777 0.56 23.62 -19.44
C VAL A 777 -0.27 24.70 -18.75
N MET A 778 -0.06 24.87 -17.44
CA MET A 778 -0.67 25.97 -16.68
C MET A 778 0.31 27.15 -16.65
N LEU A 779 0.07 28.15 -17.48
CA LEU A 779 0.85 29.37 -17.53
C LEU A 779 0.49 30.29 -16.36
N VAL A 780 1.51 30.92 -15.77
CA VAL A 780 1.39 31.96 -14.76
C VAL A 780 1.83 33.27 -15.38
N ASN A 781 0.93 34.25 -15.43
CA ASN A 781 1.23 35.57 -15.97
C ASN A 781 2.22 36.30 -15.05
N PRO A 782 3.38 36.77 -15.57
CA PRO A 782 4.39 37.40 -14.74
C PRO A 782 3.95 38.74 -14.14
N ALA A 783 2.97 39.44 -14.73
CA ALA A 783 2.52 40.73 -14.23
C ALA A 783 1.58 40.61 -13.02
N ASP A 784 0.60 39.70 -13.07
CA ASP A 784 -0.50 39.63 -12.11
C ASP A 784 -0.70 38.24 -11.48
N GLY A 785 0.08 37.22 -11.86
CA GLY A 785 -0.05 35.86 -11.33
C GLY A 785 -1.31 35.11 -11.79
N SER A 786 -2.07 35.66 -12.74
CA SER A 786 -3.24 34.98 -13.32
C SER A 786 -2.83 33.69 -14.04
N LYS A 787 -3.72 32.69 -14.01
CA LYS A 787 -3.45 31.33 -14.50
C LYS A 787 -4.26 31.05 -15.75
N SER A 788 -3.62 30.52 -16.78
CA SER A 788 -4.29 30.02 -17.99
C SER A 788 -3.79 28.63 -18.35
N PHE A 789 -4.65 27.82 -18.97
CA PHE A 789 -4.34 26.43 -19.30
C PHE A 789 -4.27 26.22 -20.81
N LEU A 790 -3.34 25.39 -21.23
CA LEU A 790 -3.31 24.75 -22.54
C LEU A 790 -3.30 23.23 -22.34
N TYR A 791 -3.89 22.52 -23.30
CA TYR A 791 -3.83 21.06 -23.39
C TYR A 791 -3.25 20.67 -24.74
N LEU A 792 -2.05 20.08 -24.74
CA LEU A 792 -1.40 19.56 -25.93
C LEU A 792 -1.78 18.09 -26.06
N ASP A 793 -2.74 17.82 -26.95
CA ASP A 793 -3.24 16.48 -27.21
C ASP A 793 -2.27 15.69 -28.10
N THR A 794 -2.01 14.43 -27.74
CA THR A 794 -1.27 13.50 -28.61
C THR A 794 -2.16 12.95 -29.74
N GLY A 795 -3.48 13.04 -29.57
CA GLY A 795 -4.46 12.41 -30.45
C GLY A 795 -4.53 10.88 -30.31
N TYR A 796 -3.99 10.32 -29.23
CA TYR A 796 -4.04 8.89 -28.90
C TYR A 796 -4.93 8.64 -27.68
N GLY A 797 -6.18 8.26 -27.96
CA GLY A 797 -7.16 7.80 -26.99
C GLY A 797 -7.78 6.45 -27.41
N PRO A 798 -8.99 6.10 -26.95
CA PRO A 798 -9.57 4.76 -27.11
C PRO A 798 -9.52 4.16 -28.52
N ALA A 799 -9.78 4.96 -29.56
CA ALA A 799 -9.75 4.49 -30.95
C ALA A 799 -8.35 4.07 -31.45
N LYS A 800 -7.28 4.38 -30.72
CA LYS A 800 -5.89 4.02 -31.05
C LYS A 800 -5.26 3.08 -30.01
N ASP A 801 -6.09 2.39 -29.22
CA ASP A 801 -5.63 1.36 -28.30
C ASP A 801 -4.88 0.24 -29.06
N PRO A 802 -3.59 -0.01 -28.78
CA PRO A 802 -2.82 -1.05 -29.45
C PRO A 802 -3.36 -2.47 -29.20
N ALA A 803 -4.11 -2.68 -28.12
CA ALA A 803 -4.77 -3.96 -27.83
C ALA A 803 -6.14 -4.09 -28.51
N GLY A 804 -6.64 -3.04 -29.17
CA GLY A 804 -7.95 -3.03 -29.82
C GLY A 804 -9.14 -3.14 -28.86
N LYS A 805 -8.96 -2.86 -27.56
CA LYS A 805 -9.99 -2.97 -26.52
C LYS A 805 -10.77 -1.68 -26.29
N ASN A 806 -10.41 -0.60 -27.01
CA ASN A 806 -10.93 0.75 -26.78
C ASN A 806 -10.72 1.22 -25.32
N SER A 807 -9.60 0.83 -24.72
CA SER A 807 -9.21 1.29 -23.38
C SER A 807 -8.86 2.78 -23.37
N LYS A 808 -8.94 3.43 -22.20
CA LYS A 808 -8.50 4.83 -22.07
C LYS A 808 -6.99 4.92 -21.99
N ASN A 809 -6.43 5.96 -22.62
CA ASN A 809 -5.03 6.34 -22.51
C ASN A 809 -4.86 7.46 -21.46
N GLY A 810 -3.61 7.86 -21.22
CA GLY A 810 -3.27 8.97 -20.34
C GLY A 810 -1.77 9.07 -20.14
N ILE A 811 -1.28 10.27 -19.83
CA ILE A 811 0.11 10.51 -19.40
C ILE A 811 0.12 10.71 -17.90
N ALA A 812 0.89 9.87 -17.19
CA ALA A 812 1.11 10.03 -15.76
C ALA A 812 2.16 11.12 -15.48
N TYR A 813 3.42 10.90 -15.88
CA TYR A 813 4.55 11.77 -15.58
C TYR A 813 5.11 12.46 -16.83
N VAL A 814 5.66 13.65 -16.64
CA VAL A 814 6.32 14.44 -17.70
C VAL A 814 7.73 14.86 -17.29
N THR A 815 8.62 14.99 -18.27
CA THR A 815 10.02 15.41 -18.06
C THR A 815 10.37 16.57 -18.97
N PRO A 816 10.45 17.81 -18.44
CA PRO A 816 10.98 18.93 -19.20
C PRO A 816 12.48 18.76 -19.43
N ALA A 817 12.92 19.20 -20.61
CA ALA A 817 14.30 19.20 -21.09
C ALA A 817 14.69 20.62 -21.51
N ASP A 818 15.85 21.04 -21.01
CA ASP A 818 16.55 22.30 -21.29
C ASP A 818 17.86 21.91 -22.00
N LEU A 819 17.90 22.06 -23.31
CA LEU A 819 18.88 21.50 -24.21
C LEU A 819 20.12 22.38 -24.37
N ASP A 820 20.03 23.68 -24.07
CA ASP A 820 21.12 24.64 -24.16
C ASP A 820 21.59 25.20 -22.80
N GLY A 821 20.91 24.85 -21.72
CA GLY A 821 21.30 25.13 -20.35
C GLY A 821 20.95 26.53 -19.87
N ASP A 822 19.98 27.20 -20.49
CA ASP A 822 19.55 28.56 -20.14
C ASP A 822 18.42 28.61 -19.09
N HIS A 823 18.02 27.46 -18.56
CA HIS A 823 16.94 27.26 -17.58
C HIS A 823 15.51 27.44 -18.14
N ILE A 824 15.36 27.58 -19.45
CA ILE A 824 14.08 27.60 -20.16
C ILE A 824 13.82 26.22 -20.75
N THR A 825 12.56 25.78 -20.70
CA THR A 825 12.19 24.45 -21.23
C THR A 825 11.94 24.52 -22.73
N ASP A 826 12.71 23.73 -23.48
CA ASP A 826 12.56 23.57 -24.93
C ASP A 826 11.55 22.49 -25.27
N TYR A 827 11.75 21.30 -24.70
CA TYR A 827 10.95 20.11 -24.97
C TYR A 827 10.45 19.47 -23.68
N VAL A 828 9.33 18.77 -23.79
CA VAL A 828 8.82 17.91 -22.72
C VAL A 828 8.69 16.49 -23.25
N TYR A 829 9.18 15.51 -22.51
CA TYR A 829 9.06 14.10 -22.86
C TYR A 829 8.16 13.37 -21.87
N ALA A 830 7.38 12.40 -22.37
CA ALA A 830 6.47 11.61 -21.54
C ALA A 830 6.19 10.24 -22.14
N GLY A 831 5.85 9.27 -21.29
CA GLY A 831 5.27 7.99 -21.70
C GLY A 831 3.77 7.96 -21.44
N ASP A 832 3.03 7.16 -22.21
CA ASP A 832 1.59 6.95 -22.02
C ASP A 832 1.22 5.48 -21.69
N MET A 833 -0.04 5.27 -21.32
CA MET A 833 -0.59 3.96 -20.96
C MET A 833 -0.63 2.94 -22.10
N PHE A 834 -0.52 3.40 -23.35
CA PHE A 834 -0.42 2.53 -24.52
C PHE A 834 1.02 2.16 -24.86
N GLY A 835 1.99 2.70 -24.11
CA GLY A 835 3.41 2.42 -24.30
C GLY A 835 4.07 3.27 -25.37
N ASN A 836 3.49 4.42 -25.69
CA ASN A 836 4.08 5.40 -26.59
C ASN A 836 4.96 6.38 -25.81
N VAL A 837 6.07 6.80 -26.43
CA VAL A 837 6.93 7.87 -25.92
C VAL A 837 6.74 9.11 -26.78
N TRP A 838 6.35 10.20 -26.15
CA TRP A 838 6.01 11.48 -26.79
C TRP A 838 7.06 12.54 -26.53
N ARG A 839 7.23 13.44 -27.49
CA ARG A 839 7.90 14.73 -27.33
C ARG A 839 6.88 15.84 -27.57
N PHE A 840 6.86 16.83 -26.71
CA PHE A 840 6.11 18.08 -26.89
C PHE A 840 7.09 19.21 -27.20
N ASP A 841 6.81 19.96 -28.25
CA ASP A 841 7.61 21.08 -28.71
C ASP A 841 7.11 22.38 -28.08
N LEU A 842 7.92 22.97 -27.20
CA LEU A 842 7.65 24.23 -26.51
C LEU A 842 8.64 25.34 -26.93
N THR A 843 9.46 25.14 -27.98
CA THR A 843 10.53 26.10 -28.36
C THR A 843 10.00 27.41 -28.93
N SER A 844 8.72 27.49 -29.31
CA SER A 844 8.10 28.72 -29.79
C SER A 844 7.80 29.69 -28.64
N ASN A 845 8.11 30.98 -28.77
CA ASN A 845 7.62 31.99 -27.82
C ASN A 845 6.11 32.30 -27.93
N ALA A 846 5.44 31.77 -28.96
CA ALA A 846 4.00 31.84 -29.12
C ALA A 846 3.35 30.50 -28.71
N PRO A 847 2.57 30.45 -27.60
CA PRO A 847 1.97 29.21 -27.10
C PRO A 847 1.06 28.46 -28.07
N ALA A 848 0.45 29.16 -29.03
CA ALA A 848 -0.42 28.57 -30.05
C ALA A 848 0.32 27.63 -31.03
N ASN A 849 1.65 27.70 -31.09
CA ASN A 849 2.47 26.85 -31.94
C ASN A 849 3.04 25.63 -31.20
N TRP A 850 2.79 25.51 -29.89
CA TRP A 850 3.20 24.33 -29.14
C TRP A 850 2.37 23.11 -29.52
N SER A 851 3.02 21.96 -29.61
CA SER A 851 2.34 20.74 -30.06
C SER A 851 3.04 19.48 -29.58
N ALA A 852 2.30 18.37 -29.53
CA ALA A 852 2.90 17.05 -29.46
C ALA A 852 3.52 16.68 -30.83
N SER A 853 4.53 15.81 -30.83
CA SER A 853 5.03 15.19 -32.05
C SER A 853 3.88 14.48 -32.78
N ALA A 854 3.83 14.54 -34.12
CA ALA A 854 2.72 13.96 -34.89
C ALA A 854 2.58 12.43 -34.73
N LYS A 855 3.67 11.76 -34.38
CA LYS A 855 3.76 10.34 -34.04
C LYS A 855 4.66 10.18 -32.81
N PRO A 856 4.52 9.10 -32.04
CA PRO A 856 5.41 8.87 -30.91
C PRO A 856 6.81 8.49 -31.40
N LEU A 857 7.83 8.82 -30.60
CA LEU A 857 9.22 8.48 -30.88
C LEU A 857 9.41 6.95 -30.95
N LEU A 858 8.75 6.23 -30.03
CA LEU A 858 8.74 4.78 -29.90
C LEU A 858 7.34 4.33 -29.45
N ALA A 859 6.86 3.21 -30.00
CA ALA A 859 5.63 2.54 -29.56
C ALA A 859 5.96 1.10 -29.13
N THR A 860 5.86 0.83 -27.83
CA THR A 860 6.21 -0.48 -27.24
C THR A 860 5.02 -1.42 -27.12
N GLY A 861 3.80 -0.88 -27.02
CA GLY A 861 2.59 -1.64 -26.66
C GLY A 861 2.54 -2.07 -25.19
N LEU A 862 3.48 -1.60 -24.36
CA LEU A 862 3.58 -1.91 -22.93
C LEU A 862 3.38 -0.62 -22.12
N PRO A 863 2.52 -0.57 -21.10
CA PRO A 863 2.16 0.67 -20.42
C PRO A 863 3.37 1.34 -19.77
N ILE A 864 3.44 2.68 -19.84
CA ILE A 864 4.46 3.48 -19.17
C ILE A 864 3.77 4.34 -18.10
N THR A 865 3.93 3.96 -16.83
CA THR A 865 3.33 4.64 -15.68
C THR A 865 4.34 5.45 -14.85
N SER A 866 5.62 5.42 -15.22
CA SER A 866 6.70 6.13 -14.54
C SER A 866 7.29 7.25 -15.41
N LYS A 867 8.07 8.12 -14.78
CA LYS A 867 8.80 9.22 -15.44
C LYS A 867 9.81 8.70 -16.47
N VAL A 868 9.93 9.40 -17.60
CA VAL A 868 11.01 9.19 -18.56
C VAL A 868 12.26 9.98 -18.16
N ALA A 869 13.43 9.36 -18.24
CA ALA A 869 14.74 9.93 -17.93
C ALA A 869 15.38 10.48 -19.22
N VAL A 870 15.75 11.78 -19.25
CA VAL A 870 16.33 12.43 -20.43
C VAL A 870 17.79 12.83 -20.17
N ALA A 871 18.70 12.41 -21.05
CA ALA A 871 20.13 12.71 -20.95
C ALA A 871 20.79 12.88 -22.32
N ALA A 872 21.86 13.66 -22.36
CA ALA A 872 22.79 13.72 -23.47
C ALA A 872 23.80 12.58 -23.31
N VAL A 873 23.95 11.72 -24.31
CA VAL A 873 24.99 10.66 -24.34
C VAL A 873 25.96 10.91 -25.50
N PRO A 874 27.15 10.30 -25.49
CA PRO A 874 28.12 10.50 -26.57
C PRO A 874 27.55 10.23 -27.96
N GLY A 875 28.04 11.05 -28.88
CA GLY A 875 27.62 11.21 -30.26
C GLY A 875 28.36 10.38 -31.31
N SER A 876 28.27 10.82 -32.56
CA SER A 876 29.28 10.55 -33.60
C SER A 876 30.39 11.61 -33.54
N GLY A 877 31.62 11.23 -33.92
CA GLY A 877 32.81 12.11 -33.90
C GLY A 877 33.76 11.84 -32.71
N THR A 878 34.96 12.43 -32.76
CA THR A 878 36.00 12.33 -31.71
C THR A 878 36.38 13.72 -31.18
N GLY A 879 36.68 13.84 -29.89
CA GLY A 879 37.17 15.09 -29.29
C GLY A 879 36.11 16.21 -29.27
N ALA A 880 36.52 17.46 -29.47
CA ALA A 880 35.66 18.65 -29.41
C ALA A 880 34.57 18.72 -30.51
N ASN A 881 34.59 17.80 -31.48
CA ASN A 881 33.62 17.72 -32.58
C ASN A 881 32.56 16.61 -32.37
N ALA A 882 32.55 15.94 -31.21
CA ALA A 882 31.55 14.91 -30.91
C ALA A 882 30.19 15.56 -30.60
N ILE A 883 29.18 15.32 -31.43
CA ILE A 883 27.84 15.91 -31.27
C ILE A 883 26.94 14.95 -30.48
N PRO A 884 26.53 15.26 -29.24
CA PRO A 884 25.82 14.33 -28.36
C PRO A 884 24.44 13.90 -28.90
N ARG A 885 23.93 12.76 -28.43
CA ARG A 885 22.57 12.27 -28.70
C ARG A 885 21.66 12.56 -27.51
N VAL A 886 20.41 12.95 -27.76
CA VAL A 886 19.37 13.02 -26.72
C VAL A 886 18.78 11.62 -26.53
N MET A 887 19.00 11.03 -25.37
CA MET A 887 18.46 9.73 -24.96
C MET A 887 17.29 9.89 -24.01
N VAL A 888 16.22 9.17 -24.29
CA VAL A 888 15.01 9.07 -23.46
C VAL A 888 14.93 7.63 -22.95
N SER A 889 15.15 7.43 -21.65
CA SER A 889 15.18 6.10 -21.01
C SER A 889 14.02 5.93 -20.03
N PHE A 890 13.43 4.75 -19.96
CA PHE A 890 12.22 4.50 -19.16
C PHE A 890 12.03 3.01 -18.90
N GLY A 891 11.16 2.67 -17.95
CA GLY A 891 10.70 1.30 -17.73
C GLY A 891 9.21 1.18 -18.01
N THR A 892 8.76 -0.01 -18.41
CA THR A 892 7.34 -0.33 -18.61
C THR A 892 6.78 -1.10 -17.43
N GLY A 893 5.47 -0.96 -17.20
CA GLY A 893 4.77 -1.56 -16.08
C GLY A 893 3.56 -0.75 -15.67
N ARG A 894 2.66 -1.42 -14.95
CA ARG A 894 1.47 -0.80 -14.37
C ARG A 894 1.02 -1.59 -13.17
N ARG A 895 0.72 -0.88 -12.09
CA ARG A 895 -0.10 -1.36 -10.99
C ARG A 895 -1.43 -0.64 -11.04
N LEU A 896 -2.51 -1.40 -10.92
CA LEU A 896 -3.82 -0.88 -10.60
C LEU A 896 -4.12 -1.21 -9.16
N GLU A 897 -4.70 -0.25 -8.45
CA GLU A 897 -4.87 -0.38 -7.02
C GLU A 897 -5.85 -1.49 -6.65
N GLN A 898 -5.55 -2.15 -5.54
CA GLN A 898 -6.46 -3.11 -4.94
C GLN A 898 -7.79 -2.42 -4.59
N THR A 899 -8.86 -3.20 -4.60
CA THR A 899 -10.20 -2.76 -4.20
C THR A 899 -10.64 -3.51 -2.95
N GLN A 900 -11.85 -3.26 -2.46
CA GLN A 900 -12.44 -4.04 -1.36
C GLN A 900 -12.49 -5.55 -1.66
N SER A 901 -12.66 -5.95 -2.92
CA SER A 901 -12.99 -7.33 -3.30
C SER A 901 -12.02 -7.95 -4.30
N SER A 902 -10.90 -7.29 -4.60
CA SER A 902 -9.90 -7.78 -5.54
C SER A 902 -8.53 -7.23 -5.21
N GLU A 903 -7.52 -8.08 -5.34
CA GLU A 903 -6.10 -7.73 -5.25
C GLU A 903 -5.67 -6.67 -6.28
N ALA A 904 -4.52 -6.05 -6.02
CA ALA A 904 -3.88 -5.16 -6.97
C ALA A 904 -3.55 -5.90 -8.27
N VAL A 905 -3.79 -5.27 -9.41
CA VAL A 905 -3.60 -5.89 -10.73
C VAL A 905 -2.33 -5.37 -11.36
N PHE A 906 -1.50 -6.30 -11.83
CA PHE A 906 -0.20 -6.05 -12.45
C PHE A 906 -0.17 -6.56 -13.88
N GLU A 907 0.75 -6.05 -14.70
CA GLU A 907 0.94 -6.55 -16.06
C GLU A 907 1.48 -7.98 -16.08
N SER A 908 0.92 -8.83 -16.95
CA SER A 908 1.33 -10.23 -17.14
C SER A 908 2.33 -10.42 -18.28
N ALA A 909 2.43 -9.46 -19.19
CA ALA A 909 3.42 -9.47 -20.26
C ALA A 909 4.82 -9.12 -19.73
N THR A 910 5.86 -9.64 -20.37
CA THR A 910 7.27 -9.30 -20.06
C THR A 910 7.49 -7.80 -20.20
N GLN A 911 7.74 -7.11 -19.08
CA GLN A 911 8.10 -5.70 -19.10
C GLN A 911 9.59 -5.51 -19.40
N SER A 912 10.00 -4.27 -19.64
CA SER A 912 11.36 -3.97 -20.09
C SER A 912 11.82 -2.58 -19.65
N LEU A 913 13.14 -2.42 -19.55
CA LEU A 913 13.79 -1.12 -19.55
C LEU A 913 14.17 -0.75 -20.98
N PHE A 914 14.09 0.53 -21.32
CA PHE A 914 14.38 1.06 -22.65
C PHE A 914 15.24 2.31 -22.57
N GLY A 915 16.00 2.55 -23.63
CA GLY A 915 16.58 3.85 -23.95
C GLY A 915 16.46 4.09 -25.45
N VAL A 916 15.84 5.20 -25.85
CA VAL A 916 15.62 5.57 -27.24
C VAL A 916 16.24 6.92 -27.56
N TRP A 917 16.94 7.01 -28.69
CA TRP A 917 17.50 8.25 -29.20
C TRP A 917 16.42 9.08 -29.89
N ASP A 918 16.21 10.31 -29.42
CA ASP A 918 15.52 11.34 -30.20
C ASP A 918 16.43 11.81 -31.35
N TRP A 919 16.30 11.13 -32.47
CA TRP A 919 17.11 11.35 -33.66
C TRP A 919 16.67 12.60 -34.45
N ASN A 920 15.47 13.13 -34.20
CA ASN A 920 14.92 14.23 -34.99
C ASN A 920 15.17 15.58 -34.30
N MET A 921 16.44 15.98 -34.28
CA MET A 921 16.91 17.26 -33.72
C MET A 921 17.19 18.30 -34.81
N THR A 922 16.74 18.08 -36.06
CA THR A 922 17.02 18.99 -37.19
C THR A 922 16.42 20.39 -36.96
N ALA A 923 15.17 20.46 -36.50
CA ALA A 923 14.51 21.74 -36.20
C ALA A 923 15.22 22.49 -35.06
N TRP A 924 15.49 21.80 -33.96
CA TRP A 924 16.30 22.29 -32.84
C TRP A 924 17.65 22.86 -33.33
N ASN A 925 18.43 22.06 -34.06
CA ASN A 925 19.76 22.46 -34.53
C ASN A 925 19.75 23.65 -35.50
N GLY A 926 18.59 23.97 -36.09
CA GLY A 926 18.39 25.14 -36.94
C GLY A 926 18.28 26.45 -36.15
N VAL A 927 17.83 26.39 -34.89
CA VAL A 927 17.64 27.56 -34.02
C VAL A 927 18.63 27.60 -32.85
N ALA A 928 19.14 26.45 -32.42
CA ALA A 928 20.01 26.31 -31.27
C ALA A 928 21.41 26.92 -31.48
N PRO A 929 22.05 27.43 -30.42
CA PRO A 929 23.45 27.84 -30.48
C PRO A 929 24.37 26.66 -30.84
N ALA A 930 25.53 26.95 -31.43
CA ALA A 930 26.46 25.91 -31.89
C ALA A 930 26.90 24.95 -30.77
N SER A 931 26.99 25.43 -29.53
CA SER A 931 27.34 24.65 -28.34
C SER A 931 26.25 23.66 -27.87
N ALA A 932 25.01 23.82 -28.33
CA ALA A 932 23.85 23.03 -27.91
C ALA A 932 23.27 22.20 -29.05
N LYS A 933 24.08 21.89 -30.08
CA LYS A 933 23.63 21.03 -31.19
C LYS A 933 23.71 19.55 -30.80
N TYR A 934 22.73 18.79 -31.26
CA TYR A 934 22.62 17.34 -31.02
C TYR A 934 22.68 16.56 -32.33
N ALA A 935 23.09 15.30 -32.26
CA ALA A 935 23.12 14.42 -33.42
C ALA A 935 21.70 14.27 -33.97
N ALA A 936 21.55 14.51 -35.27
CA ALA A 936 20.29 14.41 -35.98
C ALA A 936 20.42 13.54 -37.22
N LEU A 937 19.33 12.87 -37.61
CA LEU A 937 19.22 12.20 -38.90
C LEU A 937 18.15 12.90 -39.74
N ALA A 938 18.30 12.84 -41.07
CA ALA A 938 17.31 13.39 -41.99
C ALA A 938 16.02 12.54 -42.00
N THR A 939 16.15 11.22 -41.86
CA THR A 939 15.03 10.27 -41.89
C THR A 939 15.28 9.09 -40.96
N ALA A 940 14.19 8.55 -40.40
CA ALA A 940 14.15 7.28 -39.68
C ALA A 940 12.72 6.72 -39.65
N PRO A 941 12.52 5.44 -39.27
CA PRO A 941 11.18 4.92 -38.98
C PRO A 941 10.50 5.71 -37.84
N GLN A 942 9.22 6.05 -38.01
CA GLN A 942 8.39 6.71 -36.99
C GLN A 942 6.95 6.17 -36.99
N PRO A 943 6.48 5.61 -35.85
CA PRO A 943 7.24 5.38 -34.62
C PRO A 943 8.40 4.38 -34.82
N LEU A 944 9.45 4.48 -34.00
CA LEU A 944 10.42 3.39 -33.91
C LEU A 944 9.73 2.15 -33.34
N ALA A 945 10.14 0.98 -33.81
CA ALA A 945 9.73 -0.31 -33.27
C ALA A 945 10.83 -0.90 -32.37
N ILE A 946 10.47 -1.85 -31.52
CA ILE A 946 11.41 -2.56 -30.65
C ILE A 946 12.59 -3.18 -31.45
N ALA A 947 12.34 -3.67 -32.67
CA ALA A 947 13.37 -4.22 -33.54
C ALA A 947 14.47 -3.21 -33.94
N ASN A 948 14.20 -1.91 -33.84
CA ASN A 948 15.18 -0.84 -34.07
C ASN A 948 16.13 -0.63 -32.87
N LEU A 949 15.92 -1.34 -31.76
CA LEU A 949 16.73 -1.26 -30.56
C LEU A 949 17.70 -2.45 -30.45
N THR A 950 18.76 -2.26 -29.67
CA THR A 950 19.73 -3.31 -29.32
C THR A 950 19.21 -4.08 -28.12
N ALA A 951 19.09 -5.40 -28.22
CA ALA A 951 18.69 -6.23 -27.09
C ALA A 951 19.86 -6.41 -26.12
N GLN A 952 19.60 -6.14 -24.84
CA GLN A 952 20.38 -6.56 -23.70
C GLN A 952 19.67 -7.72 -22.99
N SER A 953 20.36 -8.42 -22.09
CA SER A 953 19.80 -9.52 -21.30
C SER A 953 20.33 -9.52 -19.88
N ILE A 954 19.51 -10.00 -18.93
CA ILE A 954 19.98 -10.42 -17.61
C ILE A 954 20.72 -11.75 -17.81
N THR A 955 22.01 -11.78 -17.52
CA THR A 955 22.89 -12.92 -17.83
C THR A 955 23.04 -13.91 -16.68
N ASN A 956 22.96 -13.44 -15.44
CA ASN A 956 22.96 -14.28 -14.23
C ASN A 956 22.14 -13.61 -13.14
N GLU A 957 21.52 -14.43 -12.29
CA GLU A 957 20.86 -14.04 -11.05
C GLU A 957 21.30 -15.01 -9.94
N GLY A 958 21.71 -14.49 -8.79
CA GLY A 958 22.22 -15.31 -7.69
C GLY A 958 22.76 -14.49 -6.52
N ARG A 959 23.24 -15.17 -5.48
CA ARG A 959 23.87 -14.50 -4.33
C ARG A 959 25.38 -14.71 -4.37
N ALA A 960 26.14 -13.71 -3.95
CA ALA A 960 27.60 -13.85 -3.76
C ALA A 960 27.92 -14.72 -2.52
N SER A 961 27.06 -14.68 -1.50
CA SER A 961 27.09 -15.58 -0.32
C SER A 961 25.69 -15.72 0.28
N SER A 962 25.48 -16.65 1.22
CA SER A 962 24.17 -16.89 1.86
C SER A 962 23.57 -15.65 2.52
N ASN A 963 24.40 -14.70 2.96
CA ASN A 963 23.98 -13.52 3.74
C ASN A 963 23.93 -12.22 2.91
N THR A 964 24.20 -12.28 1.60
CA THR A 964 24.10 -11.10 0.71
C THR A 964 22.77 -11.05 0.00
N ALA A 965 22.32 -9.84 -0.36
CA ALA A 965 21.20 -9.64 -1.26
C ALA A 965 21.38 -10.40 -2.59
N MET A 966 20.27 -10.67 -3.28
CA MET A 966 20.34 -11.21 -4.65
C MET A 966 21.00 -10.20 -5.58
N LEU A 967 21.78 -10.68 -6.54
CA LEU A 967 22.53 -9.87 -7.48
C LEU A 967 22.15 -10.27 -8.90
N ARG A 968 22.23 -9.30 -9.81
CA ARG A 968 22.06 -9.52 -11.26
C ARG A 968 23.24 -8.99 -12.05
N THR A 969 23.59 -9.74 -13.08
CA THR A 969 24.52 -9.30 -14.13
C THR A 969 23.73 -9.06 -15.41
N VAL A 970 24.15 -8.08 -16.21
CA VAL A 970 23.52 -7.70 -17.48
C VAL A 970 24.56 -7.78 -18.59
N SER A 971 24.14 -8.10 -19.82
CA SER A 971 25.01 -8.07 -21.00
C SER A 971 25.62 -6.67 -21.22
N ALA A 972 26.76 -6.62 -21.90
CA ALA A 972 27.44 -5.37 -22.28
C ALA A 972 27.46 -5.18 -23.81
N THR A 973 26.37 -5.57 -24.49
CA THR A 973 26.29 -5.49 -25.96
C THR A 973 26.36 -4.03 -26.41
N ALA A 974 27.23 -3.71 -27.36
CA ALA A 974 27.35 -2.34 -27.88
C ALA A 974 26.12 -1.97 -28.73
N VAL A 975 25.69 -0.72 -28.64
CA VAL A 975 24.65 -0.18 -29.52
C VAL A 975 25.31 0.31 -30.81
N CYS A 976 25.04 -0.38 -31.92
CA CYS A 976 25.52 0.02 -33.25
C CYS A 976 24.62 1.11 -33.84
N TRP A 977 24.88 2.35 -33.43
CA TRP A 977 24.05 3.51 -33.74
C TRP A 977 23.93 3.83 -35.23
N GLN A 978 22.70 4.05 -35.72
CA GLN A 978 22.46 4.53 -37.07
C GLN A 978 23.29 5.79 -37.37
N GLY A 979 23.97 5.81 -38.52
CA GLY A 979 24.80 6.94 -38.95
C GLY A 979 26.11 7.11 -38.16
N SER A 980 26.54 6.08 -37.43
CA SER A 980 27.77 6.09 -36.64
C SER A 980 28.82 5.10 -37.16
N THR A 981 30.04 5.24 -36.65
CA THR A 981 31.19 4.34 -36.86
C THR A 981 31.55 3.56 -35.58
N VAL A 982 30.70 3.59 -34.56
CA VAL A 982 30.92 2.91 -33.27
C VAL A 982 31.11 1.39 -33.46
N CYS A 983 30.31 0.76 -34.32
CA CYS A 983 30.53 -0.64 -34.72
C CYS A 983 31.19 -0.71 -36.10
N SER A 984 31.92 -1.80 -36.36
CA SER A 984 32.56 -2.06 -37.65
C SER A 984 31.56 -2.26 -38.79
N SER A 985 30.37 -2.79 -38.49
CA SER A 985 29.25 -2.95 -39.42
C SER A 985 27.92 -2.96 -38.66
N GLY A 986 26.78 -2.91 -39.38
CA GLY A 986 25.46 -3.06 -38.75
C GLY A 986 24.99 -1.88 -37.89
N ASN A 987 25.50 -0.68 -38.16
CA ASN A 987 25.11 0.57 -37.51
C ASN A 987 23.67 0.97 -37.90
N THR A 988 22.67 0.27 -37.34
CA THR A 988 21.24 0.39 -37.68
C THR A 988 20.31 0.63 -36.49
N LYS A 989 20.87 0.84 -35.30
CA LYS A 989 20.14 0.89 -34.04
C LYS A 989 19.91 2.32 -33.57
N TYR A 990 18.79 2.51 -32.87
CA TYR A 990 18.33 3.80 -32.35
C TYR A 990 18.23 3.81 -30.82
N GLY A 991 18.80 2.80 -30.16
CA GLY A 991 18.73 2.67 -28.71
C GLY A 991 18.91 1.23 -28.25
N TRP A 992 18.33 0.93 -27.08
CA TRP A 992 18.46 -0.34 -26.39
C TRP A 992 17.18 -0.75 -25.66
N GLN A 993 17.05 -2.05 -25.42
CA GLN A 993 16.02 -2.66 -24.59
C GLN A 993 16.67 -3.71 -23.69
N LEU A 994 16.28 -3.75 -22.41
CA LEU A 994 16.58 -4.83 -21.47
C LEU A 994 15.25 -5.44 -20.97
N PRO A 995 14.86 -6.63 -21.45
CA PRO A 995 13.73 -7.37 -20.89
C PRO A 995 13.96 -7.73 -19.42
N LEU A 996 12.93 -7.54 -18.59
CA LEU A 996 12.91 -7.94 -17.18
C LEU A 996 12.42 -9.40 -17.04
N SER A 997 12.51 -9.97 -15.83
CA SER A 997 12.14 -11.37 -15.60
C SER A 997 10.64 -11.61 -15.83
N THR A 998 10.31 -12.70 -16.53
CA THR A 998 8.94 -13.05 -16.93
C THR A 998 8.14 -13.79 -15.86
N ASN A 999 8.82 -14.41 -14.89
CA ASN A 999 8.18 -15.11 -13.79
C ASN A 999 8.89 -14.70 -12.48
N PRO A 1000 8.27 -13.87 -11.61
CA PRO A 1000 6.83 -13.54 -11.53
C PRO A 1000 6.35 -12.21 -12.18
N GLY A 1001 6.78 -11.86 -13.40
CA GLY A 1001 6.24 -10.66 -14.10
C GLY A 1001 6.78 -9.33 -13.56
N GLU A 1002 8.11 -9.20 -13.51
CA GLU A 1002 8.81 -8.03 -13.01
C GLU A 1002 8.57 -6.78 -13.88
N GLN A 1003 8.36 -5.61 -13.25
CA GLN A 1003 7.98 -4.38 -13.94
C GLN A 1003 8.44 -3.10 -13.25
N VAL A 1004 8.30 -1.95 -13.92
CA VAL A 1004 8.64 -0.63 -13.36
C VAL A 1004 7.38 0.19 -13.12
N ILE A 1005 7.11 0.47 -11.84
CA ILE A 1005 6.03 1.35 -11.37
C ILE A 1005 6.57 2.56 -10.59
N TYR A 1006 7.88 2.61 -10.34
CA TYR A 1006 8.55 3.70 -9.63
C TYR A 1006 9.41 4.53 -10.58
N ASN A 1007 9.53 5.84 -10.30
CA ASN A 1007 10.28 6.74 -11.16
C ASN A 1007 11.79 6.45 -11.13
N PRO A 1008 12.46 6.44 -12.29
CA PRO A 1008 13.91 6.28 -12.36
C PRO A 1008 14.65 7.58 -12.02
N VAL A 1009 15.92 7.44 -11.65
CA VAL A 1009 16.86 8.55 -11.46
C VAL A 1009 18.13 8.34 -12.30
N ILE A 1010 18.76 9.43 -12.72
CA ILE A 1010 20.02 9.39 -13.50
C ILE A 1010 21.19 9.80 -12.63
N ALA A 1011 22.25 9.02 -12.52
CA ALA A 1011 23.47 9.49 -11.87
C ALA A 1011 24.71 8.82 -12.44
N TYR A 1012 25.79 9.59 -12.57
CA TYR A 1012 27.07 9.09 -13.07
C TYR A 1012 26.93 8.33 -14.41
N GLY A 1013 26.10 8.84 -15.33
CA GLY A 1013 25.83 8.20 -16.63
C GLY A 1013 24.96 6.94 -16.58
N MET A 1014 24.42 6.57 -15.41
CA MET A 1014 23.60 5.39 -15.20
C MET A 1014 22.10 5.73 -15.10
N PHE A 1015 21.27 4.88 -15.68
CA PHE A 1015 19.83 4.77 -15.45
C PHE A 1015 19.60 3.88 -14.22
N ILE A 1016 19.07 4.45 -13.15
CA ILE A 1016 18.85 3.75 -11.88
C ILE A 1016 17.35 3.68 -11.60
N VAL A 1017 16.83 2.49 -11.33
CA VAL A 1017 15.39 2.29 -11.11
C VAL A 1017 15.13 1.15 -10.14
N ASN A 1018 14.10 1.28 -9.32
CA ASN A 1018 13.54 0.17 -8.55
C ASN A 1018 12.48 -0.56 -9.39
N THR A 1019 12.64 -1.85 -9.57
CA THR A 1019 11.64 -2.73 -10.18
C THR A 1019 10.76 -3.35 -9.09
N THR A 1020 9.55 -3.73 -9.47
CA THR A 1020 8.61 -4.47 -8.61
C THR A 1020 8.35 -5.83 -9.24
N ILE A 1021 8.56 -6.87 -8.45
CA ILE A 1021 8.13 -8.23 -8.69
C ILE A 1021 6.83 -8.40 -7.89
N PRO A 1022 5.68 -8.51 -8.56
CA PRO A 1022 4.40 -8.75 -7.89
C PRO A 1022 4.45 -9.97 -6.97
N PRO A 1023 3.71 -9.94 -5.84
CA PRO A 1023 3.51 -11.13 -5.04
C PRO A 1023 2.69 -12.17 -5.83
N SER A 1024 2.71 -13.43 -5.39
CA SER A 1024 1.82 -14.44 -5.98
C SER A 1024 0.34 -14.04 -5.79
N SER A 1025 -0.55 -14.56 -6.65
CA SER A 1025 -1.97 -14.23 -6.58
C SER A 1025 -2.59 -14.67 -5.26
N ALA A 1026 -3.70 -14.04 -4.87
CA ALA A 1026 -4.46 -14.38 -3.67
C ALA A 1026 -4.79 -15.89 -3.56
N ALA A 1027 -5.10 -16.53 -4.70
CA ALA A 1027 -5.37 -17.97 -4.74
C ALA A 1027 -4.13 -18.82 -4.44
N ALA A 1028 -2.94 -18.40 -4.87
CA ALA A 1028 -1.68 -19.06 -4.55
C ALA A 1028 -1.27 -18.80 -3.09
N GLN A 1029 -1.41 -17.56 -2.62
CA GLN A 1029 -1.13 -17.17 -1.24
C GLN A 1029 -2.07 -17.85 -0.23
N ALA A 1030 -3.30 -18.23 -0.63
CA ALA A 1030 -4.23 -18.91 0.26
C ALA A 1030 -3.64 -20.16 0.91
N LEU A 1031 -2.75 -20.89 0.23
CA LEU A 1031 -2.08 -22.10 0.74
C LEU A 1031 -0.87 -21.81 1.65
N SER A 1032 -0.64 -20.53 1.99
CA SER A 1032 0.47 -20.06 2.80
C SER A 1032 -0.04 -19.11 3.89
N CYS A 1033 0.52 -19.21 5.09
CA CYS A 1033 0.26 -18.19 6.14
C CYS A 1033 1.13 -16.95 6.01
N ASN A 1034 2.08 -16.96 5.08
CA ASN A 1034 2.97 -15.85 4.85
C ASN A 1034 2.33 -14.93 3.81
N THR A 1035 2.06 -13.69 4.20
CA THR A 1035 1.75 -12.63 3.23
C THR A 1035 3.01 -12.40 2.40
N GLU A 1036 2.92 -12.66 1.11
CA GLU A 1036 3.99 -12.30 0.20
C GLU A 1036 3.94 -10.79 -0.01
N VAL A 1037 4.97 -10.09 0.46
CA VAL A 1037 5.17 -8.69 0.07
C VAL A 1037 5.79 -8.66 -1.33
N PRO A 1038 5.48 -7.64 -2.15
CA PRO A 1038 6.19 -7.43 -3.41
C PRO A 1038 7.71 -7.43 -3.18
N THR A 1039 8.47 -7.99 -4.10
CA THR A 1039 9.94 -7.90 -4.05
C THR A 1039 10.46 -7.09 -5.23
N GLY A 1040 11.76 -6.98 -5.42
CA GLY A 1040 12.29 -6.22 -6.55
C GLY A 1040 13.79 -6.02 -6.54
N PHE A 1041 14.29 -5.47 -7.64
CA PHE A 1041 15.68 -5.11 -7.80
C PHE A 1041 15.84 -3.61 -7.96
N THR A 1042 16.86 -3.06 -7.32
CA THR A 1042 17.42 -1.78 -7.73
C THR A 1042 18.37 -2.08 -8.88
N MET A 1043 18.02 -1.63 -10.08
CA MET A 1043 18.80 -1.81 -11.31
C MET A 1043 19.62 -0.55 -11.59
N GLY A 1044 20.83 -0.73 -12.10
CA GLY A 1044 21.74 0.32 -12.56
C GLY A 1044 22.38 -0.09 -13.88
N VAL A 1045 21.93 0.52 -14.97
CA VAL A 1045 22.42 0.24 -16.34
C VAL A 1045 22.91 1.50 -17.04
N SER A 1046 23.79 1.36 -18.03
CA SER A 1046 24.31 2.51 -18.77
C SER A 1046 23.18 3.25 -19.53
N MET A 1047 23.12 4.59 -19.41
CA MET A 1047 22.16 5.39 -20.20
C MET A 1047 22.36 5.24 -21.71
N SER A 1048 23.60 5.01 -22.15
CA SER A 1048 23.91 4.91 -23.59
C SER A 1048 23.64 3.52 -24.16
N THR A 1049 23.78 2.44 -23.39
CA THR A 1049 23.70 1.07 -23.94
C THR A 1049 22.64 0.18 -23.30
N GLY A 1050 22.10 0.53 -22.13
CA GLY A 1050 21.24 -0.34 -21.33
C GLY A 1050 21.94 -1.55 -20.75
N GLY A 1051 23.23 -1.70 -21.02
CA GLY A 1051 24.04 -2.82 -20.59
C GLY A 1051 24.80 -2.54 -19.29
N ALA A 1052 25.59 -3.53 -18.88
CA ALA A 1052 26.49 -3.40 -17.74
C ALA A 1052 27.54 -2.31 -17.94
N ALA A 1053 27.98 -1.72 -16.83
CA ALA A 1053 29.12 -0.83 -16.79
C ALA A 1053 30.46 -1.59 -16.93
N SER A 1054 31.57 -0.87 -16.92
CA SER A 1054 32.93 -1.45 -16.91
C SER A 1054 33.29 -2.18 -15.61
N GLN A 1055 32.57 -1.88 -14.52
CA GLN A 1055 32.76 -2.48 -13.19
C GLN A 1055 31.40 -2.62 -12.50
N SER A 1056 31.33 -3.48 -11.49
CA SER A 1056 30.11 -3.68 -10.70
C SER A 1056 29.67 -2.37 -10.06
N PHE A 1057 28.38 -2.05 -10.24
CA PHE A 1057 27.81 -0.78 -9.82
C PHE A 1057 27.41 -0.77 -8.33
N PHE A 1058 26.92 -1.91 -7.82
CA PHE A 1058 26.43 -2.05 -6.45
C PHE A 1058 27.43 -2.76 -5.55
N SER A 1059 27.59 -2.26 -4.32
CA SER A 1059 28.33 -2.94 -3.25
C SER A 1059 27.42 -3.88 -2.46
N THR A 1060 27.94 -4.98 -1.90
CA THR A 1060 27.19 -5.88 -1.00
C THR A 1060 27.44 -5.65 0.50
N ALA A 1061 28.47 -4.86 0.81
CA ALA A 1061 28.74 -4.31 2.13
C ALA A 1061 29.17 -2.86 1.91
N ASN A 1062 28.87 -1.91 2.80
CA ASN A 1062 29.31 -0.51 2.64
C ASN A 1062 30.83 -0.34 2.82
N SER A 1063 31.65 -1.30 2.40
CA SER A 1063 33.10 -1.43 2.60
C SER A 1063 33.92 -1.08 1.37
N ASN A 1064 33.36 -0.36 0.38
CA ASN A 1064 34.01 -0.06 -0.90
C ASN A 1064 34.44 -1.31 -1.70
N THR A 1065 33.68 -2.41 -1.58
CA THR A 1065 33.96 -3.69 -2.25
C THR A 1065 32.82 -4.07 -3.19
N PHE A 1066 33.09 -4.02 -4.50
CA PHE A 1066 32.08 -4.30 -5.53
C PHE A 1066 32.23 -5.73 -6.06
N PRO A 1067 31.30 -6.65 -5.75
CA PRO A 1067 31.45 -8.06 -6.09
C PRO A 1067 31.22 -8.32 -7.57
N LEU A 1068 31.80 -9.42 -8.06
CA LEU A 1068 31.38 -10.06 -9.32
C LEU A 1068 30.45 -11.22 -9.00
N LEU A 1069 29.49 -11.50 -9.87
CA LEU A 1069 28.64 -12.70 -9.79
C LEU A 1069 29.00 -13.62 -10.94
N ASN A 1070 29.58 -14.78 -10.65
CA ASN A 1070 30.09 -15.73 -11.65
C ASN A 1070 31.02 -15.07 -12.68
N GLY A 1071 31.87 -14.12 -12.23
CA GLY A 1071 32.76 -13.33 -13.09
C GLY A 1071 32.09 -12.19 -13.86
N GLY A 1072 30.76 -12.06 -13.78
CA GLY A 1072 30.00 -10.99 -14.44
C GLY A 1072 29.88 -9.71 -13.61
N ILE A 1073 29.69 -8.58 -14.31
CA ILE A 1073 29.50 -7.25 -13.73
C ILE A 1073 28.10 -7.10 -13.15
N VAL A 1074 28.02 -6.70 -11.89
CA VAL A 1074 26.74 -6.53 -11.17
C VAL A 1074 26.09 -5.20 -11.56
N SER A 1075 24.87 -5.30 -12.10
CA SER A 1075 24.00 -4.20 -12.53
C SER A 1075 22.62 -4.23 -11.87
N GLY A 1076 22.39 -5.13 -10.93
CA GLY A 1076 21.18 -5.14 -10.11
C GLY A 1076 21.41 -5.75 -8.73
N ILE A 1077 20.71 -5.24 -7.73
CA ILE A 1077 20.72 -5.73 -6.34
C ILE A 1077 19.30 -5.85 -5.80
N GLY A 1078 18.96 -7.01 -5.23
CA GLY A 1078 17.62 -7.37 -4.74
C GLY A 1078 17.35 -6.76 -3.37
N LEU A 1079 17.15 -5.45 -3.32
CA LEU A 1079 16.86 -4.67 -2.11
C LEU A 1079 15.36 -4.52 -1.85
N SER A 1080 14.50 -4.86 -2.82
CA SER A 1080 13.06 -4.59 -2.77
C SER A 1080 12.75 -3.13 -2.44
N GLY A 1081 13.47 -2.20 -3.09
CA GLY A 1081 13.33 -0.75 -2.88
C GLY A 1081 11.99 -0.23 -3.40
N THR A 1082 11.40 0.75 -2.69
CA THR A 1082 10.18 1.45 -3.08
C THR A 1082 10.48 2.91 -3.45
N GLY A 1083 9.63 3.49 -4.29
CA GLY A 1083 9.78 4.88 -4.72
C GLY A 1083 11.06 5.13 -5.53
N SER A 1084 11.38 6.42 -5.69
CA SER A 1084 12.59 6.85 -6.42
C SER A 1084 13.83 6.75 -5.51
N PRO A 1085 14.91 6.09 -5.94
CA PRO A 1085 16.16 6.10 -5.19
C PRO A 1085 16.72 7.53 -5.03
N SER A 1086 17.18 7.88 -3.84
CA SER A 1086 17.91 9.11 -3.57
C SER A 1086 19.42 8.86 -3.59
N ILE A 1087 20.21 9.86 -3.97
CA ILE A 1087 21.67 9.72 -4.10
C ILE A 1087 22.37 10.78 -3.26
N VAL A 1088 23.16 10.32 -2.30
CA VAL A 1088 23.97 11.15 -1.41
C VAL A 1088 25.45 10.84 -1.61
N THR A 1089 26.33 11.76 -1.21
CA THR A 1089 27.78 11.57 -1.32
C THR A 1089 28.44 11.80 0.04
N ALA A 1090 29.32 10.90 0.48
CA ALA A 1090 30.19 11.11 1.64
C ALA A 1090 31.65 10.90 1.23
N GLN A 1091 32.56 11.82 1.54
CA GLN A 1091 33.99 11.76 1.12
C GLN A 1091 34.20 11.38 -0.37
N LYS A 1092 33.40 11.95 -1.29
CA LYS A 1092 33.40 11.65 -2.74
C LYS A 1092 32.90 10.25 -3.13
N ARG A 1093 32.46 9.44 -2.18
CA ARG A 1093 31.81 8.14 -2.41
C ARG A 1093 30.29 8.32 -2.49
N PRO A 1094 29.64 7.89 -3.57
CA PRO A 1094 28.19 7.97 -3.68
C PRO A 1094 27.49 6.76 -3.06
N TYR A 1095 26.32 7.02 -2.49
CA TYR A 1095 25.43 6.04 -1.89
C TYR A 1095 24.01 6.25 -2.42
N ILE A 1096 23.32 5.14 -2.67
CA ILE A 1096 21.88 5.12 -2.83
C ILE A 1096 21.24 5.01 -1.46
N VAL A 1097 20.23 5.84 -1.23
CA VAL A 1097 19.35 5.81 -0.06
C VAL A 1097 17.93 5.57 -0.54
N GLN A 1098 17.28 4.57 0.04
CA GLN A 1098 15.90 4.21 -0.29
C GLN A 1098 15.27 3.45 0.88
N GLN A 1099 13.98 3.17 0.80
CA GLN A 1099 13.24 2.34 1.73
C GLN A 1099 12.84 1.07 1.02
N THR A 1100 12.70 0.00 1.77
CA THR A 1100 12.19 -1.26 1.25
C THR A 1100 10.68 -1.34 1.41
N VAL A 1101 10.08 -2.31 0.74
CA VAL A 1101 8.67 -2.69 0.94
C VAL A 1101 8.32 -2.98 2.40
N GLY A 1102 9.28 -3.47 3.20
CA GLY A 1102 9.12 -3.73 4.63
C GLY A 1102 9.34 -2.51 5.52
N GLY A 1103 9.38 -1.30 4.95
CA GLY A 1103 9.55 -0.06 5.69
C GLY A 1103 10.96 0.23 6.20
N THR A 1104 11.95 -0.58 5.84
CA THR A 1104 13.32 -0.37 6.32
C THR A 1104 14.08 0.59 5.41
N GLY A 1105 14.69 1.63 5.98
CA GLY A 1105 15.65 2.46 5.27
C GLY A 1105 16.96 1.72 4.99
N VAL A 1106 17.41 1.74 3.74
CA VAL A 1106 18.62 1.05 3.27
C VAL A 1106 19.55 2.05 2.59
N VAL A 1107 20.84 1.95 2.94
CA VAL A 1107 21.92 2.72 2.33
C VAL A 1107 22.89 1.76 1.67
N THR A 1108 23.08 1.91 0.35
CA THR A 1108 23.95 1.05 -0.45
C THR A 1108 24.98 1.89 -1.19
N GLN A 1109 26.27 1.64 -0.96
CA GLN A 1109 27.33 2.28 -1.72
C GLN A 1109 27.27 1.90 -3.21
N ILE A 1110 27.48 2.88 -4.09
CA ILE A 1110 27.54 2.68 -5.54
C ILE A 1110 28.89 3.11 -6.12
N ASN A 1111 29.29 2.51 -7.24
CA ASN A 1111 30.55 2.79 -7.93
C ASN A 1111 30.36 3.82 -9.07
N PRO A 1112 30.85 5.06 -8.93
CA PRO A 1112 30.81 6.03 -10.01
C PRO A 1112 31.87 5.78 -11.10
N GLY A 1113 32.85 4.88 -10.87
CA GLY A 1113 33.89 4.46 -11.83
C GLY A 1113 33.41 3.45 -12.89
N ALA A 1114 32.12 3.15 -12.90
CA ALA A 1114 31.43 2.67 -14.08
C ALA A 1114 31.66 3.71 -15.20
N ASN A 1115 32.35 3.37 -16.29
CA ASN A 1115 32.62 4.28 -17.43
C ASN A 1115 31.34 4.63 -18.24
N ALA A 1116 30.20 4.79 -17.57
CA ALA A 1116 28.93 5.09 -18.18
C ALA A 1116 28.93 6.55 -18.66
N THR A 1117 28.56 6.71 -19.91
CA THR A 1117 28.66 8.00 -20.59
C THR A 1117 27.28 8.63 -20.70
N GLY A 1118 27.08 9.77 -20.05
CA GLY A 1118 25.88 10.59 -20.23
C GLY A 1118 25.75 11.70 -19.18
N SER A 1119 25.25 12.85 -19.60
CA SER A 1119 24.95 14.00 -18.75
C SER A 1119 23.46 14.29 -18.77
N ARG A 1120 22.87 14.61 -17.61
CA ARG A 1120 21.48 15.07 -17.56
C ARG A 1120 21.32 16.33 -18.40
N ILE A 1121 20.21 16.41 -19.14
CA ILE A 1121 19.87 17.61 -19.91
C ILE A 1121 19.18 18.65 -19.00
N ASN A 1122 18.47 18.21 -17.95
CA ASN A 1122 17.94 19.13 -16.95
C ASN A 1122 19.01 19.56 -15.91
N TRP A 1123 19.41 20.82 -15.96
CA TRP A 1123 20.36 21.43 -15.03
C TRP A 1123 19.76 21.60 -13.62
N ILE A 1124 20.10 20.70 -12.67
CA ILE A 1124 20.00 20.95 -11.22
C ILE A 1124 21.28 20.57 -10.43
N LYS A 1125 22.36 20.08 -11.06
CA LYS A 1125 23.58 19.70 -10.29
C LYS A 1125 24.87 20.31 -10.86
N LEU A 1126 25.39 21.32 -10.14
CA LEU A 1126 26.73 21.35 -9.53
C LEU A 1126 27.10 22.78 -9.09
N ARG A 1127 27.18 23.00 -7.78
CA ARG A 1127 28.46 23.08 -7.06
C ARG A 1127 28.30 22.49 -5.67
#